data_AF-A0A9Y2P206-F1
#
_entry.id   AF-A0A9Y2P206-F1
#
_cell.length_a   1.000
_cell.length_b   1.000
_cell.length_c   1.000
_cell.angle_alpha   90.00
_cell.angle_beta   90.00
_cell.angle_gamma   90.00
#
_symmetry.space_group_name_H-M   'P 1'
#
loop_
_entity.id
_entity.type
_entity.pdbx_description
1 polymer ?
#
loop_
_entity_poly.entity_id
_entity_poly.type
_entity_poly.pdbx_seq_one_letter_code
_entity_poly.pdbx_strand_id
1 'polypeptide(L)'
;MTAQDSPPQKRGYRPFSSIGAKITLILLAMGAASAVVAVLVSMVFARVSQDMSTLTRDMLPQLENSAVLTEAAGLTRGSMTEILLAGDSAGLKQGRMMAEDAANRLQQGIGNLPDTLQPEFETLATNAAQSLTELLKARESVFVSDAQINAQIIALQTHSRKLQFHLLDAADIAYFNLTVGGEDTIASIENTLTSLVDVQFSALQSLLEAQADINLLAGMSLGLGQVRDVPTKKSMTAAATGSAERLVPFLENLEPLGVSAEGAKTIRAAFKVFEQMLVASRSEQKALRKEVLIARDASANALIVAIDDTIFELTMAAEESSSTNSDTVQSLLDNEVGVLNQLLEMNTLINSLQVAALRVVSADGVEQVQIAADPLTTAAKSLGEYVSFQHGLLTESIHGITAQADFDTGLAASRIATIRAQAKTVETSQAAAQAVSQIAQRSASLNGDSQSAISDMAGAVTADVLGAKQQMEILLGVSAAVLVLSLLLTKLLITRPLAKISETTEHLAAGDLSPVTGFDRASDEIYRIAQALSVFRNGLVEKDEMSKAVEIERQARQEEQTAAVTAIGDGLERLSKGDLTVRIHDDMSDGYVKLRDDFNQTLESLKTTVHEVVGSSESIRNGATEISQSSDDLSRRTESQAATLEQTAAALEEMTTSVKSAAEGARSVESIVNEAKQEAEESGKVVQDAVSAMTEIEGSARYISQIIGVIDDISFQTNLLALNAGVEAARAGDAGRGFAVVASEVRILAQRSSDAATEIKALIDDSSKQVERGVVLVSKAGVALNTIVDRVGTISHLVSEMAVGSVNQSTGLAEINIGVTQLDQVTQQNAAMVEQATAASHILNSDASKLSRLVAHFKIDDGDTRVANAFAANTGYASPDHASPVSPAIDPEDDWALEESPSQPRKVANAAGNMWENF
;
A
#
# COMPACT_ATOMS: atom_id res chain seq x y z
N MET A 1 41.96 -31.04 129.37
CA MET A 1 42.45 -29.78 128.77
C MET A 1 41.32 -29.22 127.93
N THR A 2 40.96 -27.95 128.20
CA THR A 2 40.24 -26.94 127.36
C THR A 2 38.86 -27.35 126.79
N ALA A 3 37.71 -26.97 127.39
CA ALA A 3 37.08 -25.65 127.55
C ALA A 3 36.59 -24.99 126.24
N GLN A 4 35.28 -24.98 125.98
CA GLN A 4 34.48 -23.78 125.67
C GLN A 4 32.98 -24.06 125.48
N ASP A 5 32.18 -23.19 126.09
CA ASP A 5 30.71 -23.12 126.13
C ASP A 5 30.04 -22.89 124.76
N SER A 6 28.83 -23.43 124.60
CA SER A 6 27.89 -23.09 123.52
C SER A 6 26.60 -22.47 124.10
N PRO A 7 26.07 -21.36 123.55
CA PRO A 7 24.82 -20.72 124.01
C PRO A 7 23.56 -21.32 123.35
N PRO A 8 22.33 -20.98 123.82
CA PRO A 8 21.11 -21.72 123.46
C PRO A 8 20.49 -21.25 122.14
N GLN A 9 20.05 -22.21 121.30
CA GLN A 9 19.30 -21.94 120.07
C GLN A 9 17.85 -21.50 120.37
N LYS A 10 17.51 -20.32 119.86
CA LYS A 10 16.15 -19.76 119.79
C LYS A 10 15.26 -20.60 118.88
N ARG A 11 14.05 -20.96 119.37
CA ARG A 11 12.95 -21.51 118.57
C ARG A 11 12.48 -20.46 117.55
N GLY A 12 12.70 -20.73 116.27
CA GLY A 12 12.16 -19.94 115.15
C GLY A 12 10.64 -20.07 115.07
N TYR A 13 9.97 -18.92 115.08
CA TYR A 13 8.54 -18.77 114.83
C TYR A 13 8.27 -19.15 113.36
N ARG A 14 7.48 -20.20 113.11
CA ARG A 14 7.03 -20.58 111.77
C ARG A 14 5.80 -19.74 111.42
N PRO A 15 5.82 -18.83 110.43
CA PRO A 15 4.58 -18.27 109.90
C PRO A 15 3.86 -19.42 109.16
N PHE A 16 2.53 -19.40 109.08
CA PHE A 16 1.68 -20.41 108.39
C PHE A 16 1.26 -21.68 109.16
N SER A 17 1.03 -21.61 110.48
CA SER A 17 0.32 -22.70 111.21
C SER A 17 -1.22 -22.57 111.17
N SER A 18 -1.75 -21.42 110.74
CA SER A 18 -3.19 -21.16 110.63
C SER A 18 -3.71 -21.46 109.22
N ILE A 19 -4.81 -22.22 109.14
CA ILE A 19 -5.53 -22.51 107.90
C ILE A 19 -5.93 -21.21 107.17
N GLY A 20 -6.24 -20.13 107.91
CA GLY A 20 -6.56 -18.82 107.33
C GLY A 20 -5.38 -18.17 106.59
N ALA A 21 -4.15 -18.34 107.07
CA ALA A 21 -2.95 -17.78 106.43
C ALA A 21 -2.56 -18.50 105.13
N LYS A 22 -2.97 -19.77 104.97
CA LYS A 22 -2.75 -20.55 103.75
C LYS A 22 -3.78 -20.22 102.66
N ILE A 23 -5.03 -19.96 103.05
CA ILE A 23 -6.10 -19.55 102.13
C ILE A 23 -5.84 -18.13 101.59
N THR A 24 -5.38 -17.19 102.42
CA THR A 24 -5.04 -15.83 101.97
C THR A 24 -3.87 -15.79 100.99
N LEU A 25 -2.86 -16.66 101.16
CA LEU A 25 -1.74 -16.77 100.21
C LEU A 25 -2.19 -17.26 98.82
N ILE A 26 -3.12 -18.22 98.77
CA ILE A 26 -3.69 -18.75 97.53
C ILE A 26 -4.53 -17.66 96.82
N LEU A 27 -5.36 -16.93 97.57
CA LEU A 27 -6.14 -15.82 97.02
C LEU A 27 -5.27 -14.66 96.51
N LEU A 28 -4.15 -14.37 97.20
CA LEU A 28 -3.21 -13.33 96.78
C LEU A 28 -2.42 -13.73 95.53
N ALA A 29 -2.05 -15.02 95.41
CA ALA A 29 -1.45 -15.57 94.18
C ALA A 29 -2.42 -15.55 92.99
N MET A 30 -3.70 -15.89 93.20
CA MET A 30 -4.74 -15.77 92.17
C MET A 30 -4.98 -14.30 91.78
N GLY A 31 -5.01 -13.38 92.75
CA GLY A 31 -5.15 -11.94 92.49
C GLY A 31 -3.98 -11.37 91.67
N ALA A 32 -2.75 -11.80 91.97
CA ALA A 32 -1.57 -11.40 91.20
C ALA A 32 -1.58 -11.91 89.75
N ALA A 33 -2.02 -13.15 89.52
CA ALA A 33 -2.15 -13.71 88.17
C ALA A 33 -3.19 -12.94 87.32
N SER A 34 -4.34 -12.58 87.91
CA SER A 34 -5.37 -11.78 87.23
C SER A 34 -4.88 -10.36 86.88
N ALA A 35 -4.06 -9.74 87.73
CA ALA A 35 -3.48 -8.43 87.47
C ALA A 35 -2.48 -8.44 86.29
N VAL A 36 -1.68 -9.50 86.15
CA VAL A 36 -0.74 -9.66 85.03
C VAL A 36 -1.49 -9.82 83.70
N VAL A 37 -2.59 -10.57 83.69
CA VAL A 37 -3.46 -10.70 82.50
C VAL A 37 -4.03 -9.34 82.08
N ALA A 38 -4.49 -8.52 83.03
CA ALA A 38 -5.04 -7.20 82.73
C ALA A 38 -4.00 -6.25 82.11
N VAL A 39 -2.74 -6.28 82.59
CA VAL A 39 -1.64 -5.45 82.03
C VAL A 39 -1.29 -5.89 80.62
N LEU A 40 -1.21 -7.20 80.36
CA LEU A 40 -0.95 -7.74 79.03
C LEU A 40 -2.02 -7.35 78.01
N VAL A 41 -3.30 -7.49 78.39
CA VAL A 41 -4.42 -7.07 77.54
C VAL A 41 -4.35 -5.57 77.25
N SER A 42 -4.01 -4.74 78.25
CA SER A 42 -3.87 -3.29 78.07
C SER A 42 -2.72 -2.91 77.14
N MET A 43 -1.58 -3.59 77.20
CA MET A 43 -0.44 -3.32 76.32
C MET A 43 -0.74 -3.68 74.86
N VAL A 44 -1.37 -4.84 74.63
CA VAL A 44 -1.78 -5.27 73.28
C VAL A 44 -2.81 -4.31 72.70
N PHE A 45 -3.79 -3.89 73.50
CA PHE A 45 -4.80 -2.94 73.04
C PHE A 45 -4.22 -1.56 72.72
N ALA A 46 -3.26 -1.08 73.51
CA ALA A 46 -2.57 0.19 73.23
C ALA A 46 -1.78 0.13 71.91
N ARG A 47 -1.13 -0.99 71.62
CA ARG A 47 -0.35 -1.16 70.39
C ARG A 47 -1.23 -1.28 69.15
N VAL A 48 -2.26 -2.12 69.21
CA VAL A 48 -3.27 -2.25 68.13
C VAL A 48 -3.98 -0.91 67.87
N SER A 49 -4.26 -0.11 68.91
CA SER A 49 -4.83 1.22 68.76
C SER A 49 -3.90 2.20 68.03
N GLN A 50 -2.60 2.15 68.32
CA GLN A 50 -1.60 2.96 67.65
C GLN A 50 -1.45 2.58 66.17
N ASP A 51 -1.38 1.28 65.88
CA ASP A 51 -1.29 0.74 64.52
C ASP A 51 -2.56 1.09 63.70
N MET A 52 -3.74 1.01 64.30
CA MET A 52 -5.00 1.45 63.68
C MET A 52 -5.04 2.97 63.45
N SER A 53 -4.42 3.77 64.32
CA SER A 53 -4.29 5.21 64.09
C SER A 53 -3.41 5.51 62.88
N THR A 54 -2.28 4.83 62.72
CA THR A 54 -1.38 4.99 61.55
C THR A 54 -2.07 4.53 60.26
N LEU A 55 -2.79 3.40 60.30
CA LEU A 55 -3.59 2.93 59.18
C LEU A 55 -4.62 3.98 58.72
N THR A 56 -5.34 4.57 59.68
CA THR A 56 -6.46 5.48 59.38
C THR A 56 -6.01 6.89 59.00
N ARG A 57 -4.93 7.41 59.60
CA ARG A 57 -4.47 8.79 59.36
C ARG A 57 -3.47 8.92 58.22
N ASP A 58 -2.65 7.91 57.99
CA ASP A 58 -1.51 8.03 57.08
C ASP A 58 -1.71 7.14 55.84
N MET A 59 -2.02 5.86 56.04
CA MET A 59 -2.00 4.87 54.96
C MET A 59 -3.24 4.88 54.05
N LEU A 60 -4.45 4.91 54.64
CA LEU A 60 -5.71 4.95 53.90
C LEU A 60 -5.82 6.19 52.99
N PRO A 61 -5.52 7.41 53.48
CA PRO A 61 -5.54 8.60 52.62
C PRO A 61 -4.50 8.56 51.48
N GLN A 62 -3.30 8.02 51.72
CA GLN A 62 -2.31 7.84 50.65
C GLN A 62 -2.78 6.87 49.56
N LEU A 63 -3.46 5.79 49.96
CA LEU A 63 -4.04 4.83 49.03
C LEU A 63 -5.16 5.46 48.19
N GLU A 64 -6.04 6.25 48.80
CA GLU A 64 -7.08 7.03 48.11
C GLU A 64 -6.48 8.05 47.13
N ASN A 65 -5.48 8.82 47.57
CA ASN A 65 -4.80 9.80 46.72
C ASN A 65 -4.06 9.14 45.55
N SER A 66 -3.46 7.97 45.75
CA SER A 66 -2.80 7.21 44.68
C SER A 66 -3.80 6.73 43.62
N ALA A 67 -5.03 6.40 44.01
CA ALA A 67 -6.10 6.01 43.10
C ALA A 67 -6.58 7.21 42.25
N VAL A 68 -6.75 8.39 42.86
CA VAL A 68 -7.10 9.63 42.14
C VAL A 68 -6.03 10.00 41.11
N LEU A 69 -4.74 9.87 41.45
CA LEU A 69 -3.65 10.13 40.50
C LEU A 69 -3.63 9.11 39.35
N THR A 70 -3.92 7.84 39.64
CA THR A 70 -4.02 6.78 38.63
C THR A 70 -5.19 7.03 37.67
N GLU A 71 -6.35 7.45 38.19
CA GLU A 71 -7.50 7.85 37.39
C GLU A 71 -7.17 9.07 36.52
N ALA A 72 -6.55 10.11 37.10
CA ALA A 72 -6.13 11.30 36.37
C ALA A 72 -5.12 10.98 35.25
N ALA A 73 -4.16 10.08 35.50
CA ALA A 73 -3.25 9.59 34.47
C ALA A 73 -4.00 8.82 33.36
N GLY A 74 -5.03 8.05 33.71
CA GLY A 74 -5.92 7.39 32.76
C GLY A 74 -6.70 8.38 31.88
N LEU A 75 -7.27 9.44 32.48
CA LEU A 75 -7.93 10.52 31.74
C LEU A 75 -6.97 11.27 30.83
N THR A 76 -5.73 11.50 31.28
CA THR A 76 -4.67 12.14 30.49
C THR A 76 -4.28 11.28 29.28
N ARG A 77 -4.23 9.95 29.45
CA ARG A 77 -4.04 9.01 28.34
C ARG A 77 -5.23 9.06 27.38
N GLY A 78 -6.46 9.05 27.90
CA GLY A 78 -7.67 9.11 27.10
C GLY A 78 -7.76 10.38 26.25
N SER A 79 -7.40 11.54 26.80
CA SER A 79 -7.36 12.79 26.05
C SER A 79 -6.29 12.78 24.96
N MET A 80 -5.11 12.19 25.22
CA MET A 80 -4.08 11.98 24.19
C MET A 80 -4.61 11.14 23.03
N THR A 81 -5.29 10.03 23.32
CA THR A 81 -5.91 9.17 22.30
C THR A 81 -6.94 9.94 21.48
N GLU A 82 -7.81 10.71 22.11
CA GLU A 82 -8.81 11.55 21.41
C GLU A 82 -8.17 12.63 20.52
N ILE A 83 -7.06 13.23 20.96
CA ILE A 83 -6.30 14.21 20.15
C ILE A 83 -5.71 13.54 18.89
N LEU A 84 -5.20 12.31 19.04
CA LEU A 84 -4.64 11.55 17.92
C LEU A 84 -5.74 11.09 16.95
N LEU A 85 -6.85 10.57 17.46
CA LEU A 85 -7.98 10.07 16.68
C LEU A 85 -8.87 11.16 16.08
N ALA A 86 -8.69 12.44 16.46
CA ALA A 86 -9.45 13.53 15.88
C ALA A 86 -9.35 13.51 14.34
N GLY A 87 -10.48 13.46 13.64
CA GLY A 87 -10.52 13.50 12.18
C GLY A 87 -10.58 14.92 11.60
N ASP A 88 -10.91 15.91 12.41
CA ASP A 88 -11.07 17.30 12.01
C ASP A 88 -10.78 18.30 13.16
N SER A 89 -10.88 19.59 12.84
CA SER A 89 -10.72 20.67 13.83
C SER A 89 -11.77 20.63 14.96
N ALA A 90 -12.95 20.06 14.73
CA ALA A 90 -14.00 19.95 15.75
C ALA A 90 -13.66 18.86 16.78
N GLY A 91 -13.22 17.68 16.32
CA GLY A 91 -12.70 16.61 17.18
C GLY A 91 -11.49 17.06 17.99
N LEU A 92 -10.61 17.87 17.40
CA LEU A 92 -9.45 18.42 18.12
C LEU A 92 -9.85 19.36 19.28
N LYS A 93 -10.97 20.09 19.16
CA LYS A 93 -11.51 20.90 20.27
C LYS A 93 -12.01 20.02 21.41
N GLN A 94 -12.61 18.88 21.11
CA GLN A 94 -13.04 17.92 22.13
C GLN A 94 -11.83 17.34 22.87
N GLY A 95 -10.80 16.90 22.14
CA GLY A 95 -9.54 16.44 22.74
C GLY A 95 -8.89 17.50 23.64
N ARG A 96 -8.92 18.78 23.24
CA ARG A 96 -8.45 19.91 24.07
C ARG A 96 -9.21 20.04 25.39
N MET A 97 -10.55 20.01 25.35
CA MET A 97 -11.37 20.08 26.57
C MET A 97 -11.09 18.90 27.52
N MET A 98 -10.92 17.69 26.98
CA MET A 98 -10.58 16.51 27.77
C MET A 98 -9.18 16.60 28.38
N ALA A 99 -8.20 17.16 27.65
CA ALA A 99 -6.86 17.40 28.16
C ALA A 99 -6.86 18.43 29.31
N GLU A 100 -7.66 19.50 29.19
CA GLU A 100 -7.84 20.50 30.26
C GLU A 100 -8.51 19.90 31.51
N ASP A 101 -9.56 19.08 31.36
CA ASP A 101 -10.20 18.39 32.50
C ASP A 101 -9.25 17.39 33.17
N ALA A 102 -8.51 16.60 32.38
CA ALA A 102 -7.52 15.66 32.88
C ALA A 102 -6.40 16.38 33.66
N ALA A 103 -5.89 17.51 33.15
CA ALA A 103 -4.89 18.32 33.83
C ALA A 103 -5.42 18.88 35.17
N ASN A 104 -6.67 19.36 35.19
CA ASN A 104 -7.30 19.84 36.42
C ASN A 104 -7.46 18.72 37.46
N ARG A 105 -7.89 17.52 37.03
CA ARG A 105 -7.99 16.33 37.89
C ARG A 105 -6.64 15.95 38.49
N LEU A 106 -5.60 15.97 37.64
CA LEU A 106 -4.25 15.63 38.05
C LEU A 106 -3.73 16.64 39.08
N GLN A 107 -3.91 17.93 38.85
CA GLN A 107 -3.50 18.98 39.79
C GLN A 107 -4.24 18.86 41.13
N GLN A 108 -5.53 18.51 41.11
CA GLN A 108 -6.30 18.26 42.33
C GLN A 108 -5.77 17.05 43.10
N GLY A 109 -5.46 15.95 42.41
CA GLY A 109 -4.86 14.75 43.01
C GLY A 109 -3.50 15.04 43.65
N ILE A 110 -2.69 15.88 42.99
CA ILE A 110 -1.38 16.31 43.49
C ILE A 110 -1.53 17.15 44.76
N GLY A 111 -2.48 18.10 44.79
CA GLY A 111 -2.72 18.94 45.96
C GLY A 111 -3.13 18.18 47.23
N ASN A 112 -3.61 16.94 47.09
CA ASN A 112 -3.95 16.08 48.23
C ASN A 112 -2.76 15.23 48.74
N LEU A 113 -1.64 15.20 48.02
CA LEU A 113 -0.44 14.48 48.45
C LEU A 113 0.27 15.19 49.61
N PRO A 114 1.07 14.47 50.42
CA PRO A 114 1.98 15.08 51.38
C PRO A 114 2.98 16.05 50.70
N ASP A 115 3.33 17.15 51.37
CA ASP A 115 4.24 18.19 50.86
C ASP A 115 5.59 17.67 50.36
N THR A 116 6.05 16.52 50.86
CA THR A 116 7.30 15.87 50.44
C THR A 116 7.23 15.23 49.06
N LEU A 117 6.04 14.86 48.59
CA LEU A 117 5.81 14.16 47.33
C LEU A 117 5.25 15.08 46.23
N GLN A 118 4.64 16.22 46.59
CA GLN A 118 4.06 17.17 45.64
C GLN A 118 5.04 17.64 44.54
N PRO A 119 6.29 18.07 44.83
CA PRO A 119 7.18 18.65 43.81
C PRO A 119 7.52 17.69 42.66
N GLU A 120 7.63 16.40 42.98
CA GLU A 120 7.92 15.36 41.99
C GLU A 120 6.76 15.20 41.01
N PHE A 121 5.53 15.06 41.54
CA PHE A 121 4.34 14.93 40.69
C PHE A 121 3.97 16.22 39.96
N GLU A 122 4.21 17.40 40.54
CA GLU A 122 4.03 18.69 39.85
C GLU A 122 4.92 18.80 38.62
N THR A 123 6.17 18.33 38.71
CA THR A 123 7.10 18.31 37.57
C THR A 123 6.58 17.39 36.46
N LEU A 124 6.13 16.18 36.82
CA LEU A 124 5.57 15.22 35.86
C LEU A 124 4.27 15.73 35.21
N ALA A 125 3.38 16.33 36.00
CA ALA A 125 2.14 16.92 35.50
C ALA A 125 2.41 18.09 34.54
N THR A 126 3.39 18.94 34.86
CA THR A 126 3.81 20.04 33.99
C THR A 126 4.35 19.52 32.66
N ASN A 127 5.20 18.48 32.69
CA ASN A 127 5.71 17.84 31.48
C ASN A 127 4.58 17.24 30.63
N ALA A 128 3.64 16.51 31.25
CA ALA A 128 2.49 15.93 30.55
C ALA A 128 1.60 17.01 29.91
N ALA A 129 1.29 18.08 30.64
CA ALA A 129 0.50 19.20 30.13
C ALA A 129 1.19 19.94 28.98
N GLN A 130 2.51 20.14 29.07
CA GLN A 130 3.30 20.73 28.00
C GLN A 130 3.30 19.85 26.75
N SER A 131 3.57 18.56 26.89
CA SER A 131 3.56 17.62 25.75
C SER A 131 2.20 17.53 25.08
N LEU A 132 1.09 17.49 25.84
CA LEU A 132 -0.26 17.54 25.28
C LEU A 132 -0.57 18.85 24.56
N THR A 133 -0.09 19.97 25.08
CA THR A 133 -0.25 21.28 24.42
C THR A 133 0.53 21.34 23.11
N GLU A 134 1.75 20.81 23.09
CA GLU A 134 2.55 20.71 21.86
C GLU A 134 1.93 19.74 20.85
N LEU A 135 1.37 18.62 21.31
CA LEU A 135 0.63 17.66 20.47
C LEU A 135 -0.61 18.30 19.84
N LEU A 136 -1.40 19.05 20.61
CA LEU A 136 -2.55 19.81 20.12
C LEU A 136 -2.14 20.80 19.02
N LYS A 137 -1.04 21.55 19.23
CA LYS A 137 -0.53 22.49 18.22
C LYS A 137 -0.05 21.78 16.96
N ALA A 138 0.63 20.63 17.11
CA ALA A 138 1.10 19.84 15.99
C ALA A 138 -0.09 19.32 15.15
N ARG A 139 -1.11 18.71 15.79
CA ARG A 139 -2.34 18.28 15.12
C ARG A 139 -3.11 19.43 14.47
N GLU A 140 -3.21 20.57 15.15
CA GLU A 140 -3.84 21.78 14.59
C GLU A 140 -3.13 22.24 13.32
N SER A 141 -1.80 22.22 13.31
CA SER A 141 -1.00 22.55 12.12
C SER A 141 -1.24 21.57 10.97
N VAL A 142 -1.39 20.26 11.24
CA VAL A 142 -1.72 19.27 10.19
C VAL A 142 -3.03 19.65 9.50
N PHE A 143 -4.10 19.90 10.26
CA PHE A 143 -5.40 20.25 9.68
C PHE A 143 -5.39 21.57 8.91
N VAL A 144 -4.67 22.57 9.39
CA VAL A 144 -4.55 23.87 8.70
C VAL A 144 -3.80 23.69 7.37
N SER A 145 -2.69 22.96 7.37
CA SER A 145 -1.91 22.71 6.16
C SER A 145 -2.68 21.83 5.17
N ASP A 146 -3.41 20.82 5.60
CA ASP A 146 -4.23 19.98 4.72
C ASP A 146 -5.40 20.74 4.10
N ALA A 147 -6.04 21.63 4.87
CA ALA A 147 -7.06 22.53 4.33
C ALA A 147 -6.48 23.48 3.28
N GLN A 148 -5.26 23.96 3.50
CA GLN A 148 -4.56 24.82 2.55
C GLN A 148 -4.17 24.07 1.27
N ILE A 149 -3.63 22.85 1.37
CA ILE A 149 -3.37 21.97 0.23
C ILE A 149 -4.63 21.77 -0.61
N ASN A 150 -5.76 21.45 0.03
CA ASN A 150 -7.04 21.27 -0.67
C ASN A 150 -7.48 22.55 -1.41
N ALA A 151 -7.34 23.72 -0.78
CA ALA A 151 -7.66 25.00 -1.42
C ALA A 151 -6.73 25.29 -2.61
N GLN A 152 -5.43 25.01 -2.49
CA GLN A 152 -4.44 25.19 -3.54
C GLN A 152 -4.68 24.25 -4.74
N ILE A 153 -5.04 22.97 -4.49
CA ILE A 153 -5.43 22.02 -5.54
C ILE A 153 -6.67 22.52 -6.29
N ILE A 154 -7.70 22.97 -5.57
CA ILE A 154 -8.92 23.51 -6.19
C ILE A 154 -8.59 24.75 -7.04
N ALA A 155 -7.76 25.65 -6.54
CA ALA A 155 -7.31 26.83 -7.29
C ALA A 155 -6.56 26.41 -8.56
N LEU A 156 -5.60 25.48 -8.44
CA LEU A 156 -4.83 24.97 -9.56
C LEU A 156 -5.72 24.34 -10.64
N GLN A 157 -6.66 23.48 -10.25
CA GLN A 157 -7.61 22.85 -11.16
C GLN A 157 -8.55 23.86 -11.82
N THR A 158 -8.96 24.90 -11.09
CA THR A 158 -9.83 25.96 -11.61
C THR A 158 -9.11 26.77 -12.68
N HIS A 159 -7.88 27.22 -12.40
CA HIS A 159 -7.08 27.96 -13.38
C HIS A 159 -6.68 27.08 -14.57
N SER A 160 -6.34 25.81 -14.35
CA SER A 160 -6.04 24.86 -15.44
C SER A 160 -7.23 24.65 -16.37
N ARG A 161 -8.45 24.50 -15.82
CA ARG A 161 -9.67 24.37 -16.63
C ARG A 161 -9.99 25.63 -17.41
N LYS A 162 -9.89 26.81 -16.79
CA LYS A 162 -10.05 28.10 -17.49
C LYS A 162 -9.04 28.22 -18.64
N LEU A 163 -7.79 27.86 -18.39
CA LEU A 163 -6.73 27.90 -19.38
C LEU A 163 -7.01 26.95 -20.55
N GLN A 164 -7.37 25.69 -20.29
CA GLN A 164 -7.76 24.73 -21.33
C GLN A 164 -8.95 25.19 -22.16
N PHE A 165 -9.95 25.82 -21.53
CA PHE A 165 -11.08 26.41 -22.24
C PHE A 165 -10.64 27.50 -23.23
N HIS A 166 -9.77 28.42 -22.80
CA HIS A 166 -9.23 29.46 -23.68
C HIS A 166 -8.29 28.90 -24.76
N LEU A 167 -7.53 27.84 -24.48
CA LEU A 167 -6.71 27.17 -25.49
C LEU A 167 -7.55 26.52 -26.58
N LEU A 168 -8.70 25.95 -26.24
CA LEU A 168 -9.62 25.35 -27.22
C LEU A 168 -10.21 26.43 -28.14
N ASP A 169 -10.69 27.54 -27.57
CA ASP A 169 -11.20 28.68 -28.33
C ASP A 169 -10.13 29.27 -29.26
N ALA A 170 -8.90 29.42 -28.75
CA ALA A 170 -7.76 29.86 -29.55
C ALA A 170 -7.38 28.86 -30.66
N ALA A 171 -7.53 27.55 -30.41
CA ALA A 171 -7.27 26.51 -31.40
C ALA A 171 -8.29 26.52 -32.53
N ASP A 172 -9.57 26.73 -32.22
CA ASP A 172 -10.64 26.87 -33.23
C ASP A 172 -10.39 28.09 -34.13
N ILE A 173 -9.99 29.22 -33.55
CA ILE A 173 -9.61 30.43 -34.30
C ILE A 173 -8.37 30.16 -35.17
N ALA A 174 -7.34 29.52 -34.62
CA ALA A 174 -6.12 29.21 -35.36
C ALA A 174 -6.38 28.22 -36.51
N TYR A 175 -7.24 27.23 -36.31
CA TYR A 175 -7.65 26.30 -37.36
C TYR A 175 -8.43 27.01 -38.49
N PHE A 176 -9.34 27.92 -38.12
CA PHE A 176 -10.06 28.75 -39.09
C PHE A 176 -9.08 29.61 -39.90
N ASN A 177 -8.16 30.31 -39.23
CA ASN A 177 -7.16 31.14 -39.90
C ASN A 177 -6.22 30.32 -40.79
N LEU A 178 -5.81 29.12 -40.37
CA LEU A 178 -5.01 28.20 -41.19
C LEU A 178 -5.77 27.79 -42.46
N THR A 179 -7.07 27.56 -42.36
CA THR A 179 -7.90 27.19 -43.52
C THR A 179 -8.00 28.36 -44.50
N VAL A 180 -8.31 29.55 -44.00
CA VAL A 180 -8.42 30.78 -44.81
C VAL A 180 -7.06 31.15 -45.41
N GLY A 181 -6.00 31.18 -44.61
CA GLY A 181 -4.64 31.45 -45.06
C GLY A 181 -4.13 30.39 -46.05
N GLY A 182 -4.58 29.14 -45.92
CA GLY A 182 -4.35 28.08 -46.90
C GLY A 182 -5.00 28.37 -48.25
N GLU A 183 -6.27 28.81 -48.25
CA GLU A 183 -6.95 29.25 -49.48
C GLU A 183 -6.26 30.46 -50.12
N ASP A 184 -5.89 31.47 -49.34
CA ASP A 184 -5.15 32.63 -49.82
C ASP A 184 -3.78 32.24 -50.42
N THR A 185 -3.09 31.28 -49.79
CA THR A 185 -1.81 30.74 -50.27
C THR A 185 -2.00 30.00 -51.59
N ILE A 186 -3.02 29.15 -51.70
CA ILE A 186 -3.35 28.43 -52.93
C ILE A 186 -3.66 29.43 -54.05
N ALA A 187 -4.50 30.44 -53.79
CA ALA A 187 -4.84 31.46 -54.78
C ALA A 187 -3.61 32.28 -55.21
N SER A 188 -2.71 32.61 -54.29
CA SER A 188 -1.44 33.30 -54.60
C SER A 188 -0.55 32.45 -55.51
N ILE A 189 -0.36 31.17 -55.19
CA ILE A 189 0.41 30.22 -55.99
C ILE A 189 -0.23 29.99 -57.36
N GLU A 190 -1.56 29.87 -57.42
CA GLU A 190 -2.29 29.72 -58.68
C GLU A 190 -2.07 30.94 -59.58
N ASN A 191 -2.10 32.16 -59.04
CA ASN A 191 -1.83 33.38 -59.79
C ASN A 191 -0.39 33.45 -60.33
N THR A 192 0.62 33.07 -59.53
CA THR A 192 2.03 33.07 -60.00
C THR A 192 2.25 32.02 -61.08
N LEU A 193 1.70 30.80 -60.91
CA LEU A 193 1.79 29.73 -61.91
C LEU A 193 1.03 30.08 -63.19
N THR A 194 -0.17 30.65 -63.09
CA THR A 194 -0.95 31.09 -64.24
C THR A 194 -0.20 32.17 -65.02
N SER A 195 0.41 33.15 -64.33
CA SER A 195 1.25 34.15 -64.99
C SER A 195 2.45 33.54 -65.72
N LEU A 196 3.13 32.56 -65.11
CA LEU A 196 4.27 31.89 -65.71
C LEU A 196 3.89 31.06 -66.95
N VAL A 197 2.77 30.34 -66.89
CA VAL A 197 2.30 29.45 -67.96
C VAL A 197 1.62 30.24 -69.09
N ASP A 198 0.62 31.05 -68.76
CA ASP A 198 -0.23 31.69 -69.77
C ASP A 198 0.46 32.87 -70.47
N VAL A 199 1.40 33.54 -69.79
CA VAL A 199 2.11 34.69 -70.36
C VAL A 199 3.48 34.26 -70.88
N GLN A 200 4.37 33.83 -69.99
CA GLN A 200 5.79 33.67 -70.33
C GLN A 200 6.04 32.42 -71.21
N PHE A 201 5.43 31.28 -70.88
CA PHE A 201 5.60 30.06 -71.68
C PHE A 201 4.86 30.14 -73.02
N SER A 202 3.67 30.75 -73.04
CA SER A 202 2.89 30.97 -74.27
C SER A 202 3.62 31.86 -75.28
N ALA A 203 4.31 32.91 -74.81
CA ALA A 203 5.14 33.77 -75.67
C ALA A 203 6.32 32.99 -76.29
N LEU A 204 7.03 32.20 -75.49
CA LEU A 204 8.12 31.34 -75.95
C LEU A 204 7.63 30.31 -76.99
N GLN A 205 6.49 29.65 -76.73
CA GLN A 205 5.88 28.72 -77.66
C GLN A 205 5.59 29.40 -79.01
N SER A 206 4.98 30.58 -78.99
CA SER A 206 4.63 31.34 -80.20
C SER A 206 5.87 31.71 -81.02
N LEU A 207 6.98 32.10 -80.37
CA LEU A 207 8.25 32.39 -81.04
C LEU A 207 8.87 31.13 -81.68
N LEU A 208 8.83 29.99 -80.98
CA LEU A 208 9.34 28.71 -81.49
C LEU A 208 8.51 28.19 -82.68
N GLU A 209 7.19 28.29 -82.61
CA GLU A 209 6.28 27.93 -83.71
C GLU A 209 6.55 28.81 -84.94
N ALA A 210 6.72 30.11 -84.75
CA ALA A 210 7.06 31.02 -85.83
C ALA A 210 8.45 30.75 -86.42
N GLN A 211 9.43 30.41 -85.59
CA GLN A 211 10.76 30.00 -86.07
C GLN A 211 10.68 28.73 -86.92
N ALA A 212 9.87 27.75 -86.51
CA ALA A 212 9.64 26.54 -87.28
C ALA A 212 8.97 26.84 -88.64
N ASP A 213 7.93 27.67 -88.65
CA ASP A 213 7.22 28.03 -89.88
C ASP A 213 8.06 28.90 -90.82
N ILE A 214 8.89 29.81 -90.30
CA ILE A 214 9.84 30.59 -91.13
C ILE A 214 10.89 29.68 -91.75
N ASN A 215 11.43 28.72 -90.99
CA ASN A 215 12.39 27.75 -91.50
C ASN A 215 11.77 26.85 -92.58
N LEU A 216 10.54 26.39 -92.37
CA LEU A 216 9.80 25.59 -93.35
C LEU A 216 9.52 26.41 -94.62
N LEU A 217 9.00 27.63 -94.47
CA LEU A 217 8.69 28.54 -95.56
C LEU A 217 9.94 28.86 -96.39
N ALA A 218 11.06 29.22 -95.74
CA ALA A 218 12.31 29.50 -96.43
C ALA A 218 12.88 28.25 -97.12
N GLY A 219 12.86 27.09 -96.46
CA GLY A 219 13.35 25.82 -96.99
C GLY A 219 12.56 25.34 -98.21
N MET A 220 11.23 25.35 -98.12
CA MET A 220 10.35 24.99 -99.23
C MET A 220 10.49 25.98 -100.40
N SER A 221 10.58 27.28 -100.12
CA SER A 221 10.79 28.32 -101.14
C SER A 221 12.12 28.13 -101.90
N LEU A 222 13.20 27.77 -101.21
CA LEU A 222 14.50 27.45 -101.83
C LEU A 222 14.47 26.14 -102.64
N GLY A 223 13.71 25.14 -102.17
CA GLY A 223 13.57 23.84 -102.79
C GLY A 223 12.71 23.84 -104.06
N LEU A 224 11.69 24.70 -104.14
CA LEU A 224 10.78 24.81 -105.29
C LEU A 224 11.50 25.11 -106.62
N GLY A 225 12.65 25.82 -106.57
CA GLY A 225 13.49 26.07 -107.74
C GLY A 225 14.28 24.85 -108.24
N GLN A 226 14.38 23.78 -107.44
CA GLN A 226 15.18 22.58 -107.72
C GLN A 226 14.33 21.36 -108.10
N VAL A 227 13.06 21.34 -107.69
CA VAL A 227 12.15 20.21 -107.95
C VAL A 227 11.59 20.25 -109.36
N ARG A 228 11.72 19.12 -110.05
CA ARG A 228 11.25 18.92 -111.43
C ARG A 228 9.91 18.19 -111.51
N ASP A 229 9.64 17.35 -110.54
CA ASP A 229 8.41 16.56 -110.42
C ASP A 229 7.21 17.42 -110.00
N VAL A 230 6.11 17.33 -110.74
CA VAL A 230 4.91 18.18 -110.54
C VAL A 230 4.19 17.86 -109.22
N PRO A 231 3.92 16.58 -108.86
CA PRO A 231 3.38 16.21 -107.55
C PRO A 231 4.18 16.79 -106.37
N THR A 232 5.50 16.58 -106.35
CA THR A 232 6.38 17.05 -105.28
C THR A 232 6.36 18.58 -105.19
N LYS A 233 6.40 19.27 -106.34
CA LYS A 233 6.29 20.73 -106.39
C LYS A 233 4.96 21.22 -105.80
N LYS A 234 3.84 20.57 -106.13
CA LYS A 234 2.51 20.92 -105.60
C LYS A 234 2.45 20.76 -104.08
N SER A 235 3.00 19.66 -103.54
CA SER A 235 3.04 19.43 -102.09
C SER A 235 3.94 20.43 -101.35
N MET A 236 5.10 20.77 -101.91
CA MET A 236 5.99 21.78 -101.32
C MET A 236 5.38 23.19 -101.37
N THR A 237 4.71 23.54 -102.46
CA THR A 237 3.96 24.81 -102.54
C THR A 237 2.85 24.84 -101.50
N ALA A 238 2.06 23.77 -101.36
CA ALA A 238 1.01 23.71 -100.35
C ALA A 238 1.55 23.83 -98.91
N ALA A 239 2.66 23.16 -98.60
CA ALA A 239 3.31 23.25 -97.29
C ALA A 239 3.85 24.66 -97.01
N ALA A 240 4.48 25.30 -98.02
CA ALA A 240 4.99 26.65 -97.89
C ALA A 240 3.86 27.69 -97.75
N THR A 241 2.79 27.56 -98.53
CA THR A 241 1.60 28.42 -98.41
C THR A 241 0.96 28.25 -97.04
N GLY A 242 0.82 27.02 -96.54
CA GLY A 242 0.28 26.77 -95.20
C GLY A 242 1.14 27.36 -94.07
N SER A 243 2.47 27.28 -94.15
CA SER A 243 3.35 27.97 -93.19
C SER A 243 3.28 29.49 -93.33
N ALA A 244 3.13 30.02 -94.55
CA ALA A 244 2.95 31.45 -94.74
C ALA A 244 1.65 31.96 -94.10
N GLU A 245 0.54 31.23 -94.25
CA GLU A 245 -0.75 31.54 -93.63
C GLU A 245 -0.68 31.53 -92.11
N ARG A 246 -0.01 30.53 -91.50
CA ARG A 246 0.18 30.46 -90.04
C ARG A 246 1.06 31.57 -89.47
N LEU A 247 1.98 32.11 -90.26
CA LEU A 247 2.85 33.21 -89.83
C LEU A 247 2.15 34.57 -89.82
N VAL A 248 1.07 34.76 -90.58
CA VAL A 248 0.34 36.05 -90.64
C VAL A 248 -0.01 36.60 -89.23
N PRO A 249 -0.70 35.86 -88.35
CA PRO A 249 -1.04 36.36 -87.01
C PRO A 249 0.19 36.62 -86.13
N PHE A 250 1.27 35.87 -86.34
CA PHE A 250 2.55 36.10 -85.64
C PHE A 250 3.19 37.42 -86.07
N LEU A 251 3.17 37.75 -87.37
CA LEU A 251 3.76 38.98 -87.92
C LEU A 251 3.07 40.26 -87.42
N GLU A 252 1.79 40.15 -87.05
CA GLU A 252 1.01 41.23 -86.44
C GLU A 252 1.37 41.44 -84.95
N ASN A 253 1.90 40.41 -84.28
CA ASN A 253 2.18 40.38 -82.84
C ASN A 253 3.66 40.18 -82.48
N LEU A 254 4.60 40.53 -83.38
CA LEU A 254 6.04 40.38 -83.15
C LEU A 254 6.53 41.13 -81.90
N GLU A 255 6.20 42.41 -81.80
CA GLU A 255 6.66 43.26 -80.71
C GLU A 255 6.07 42.85 -79.34
N PRO A 256 4.76 42.52 -79.20
CA PRO A 256 4.20 41.92 -77.99
C PRO A 256 4.83 40.59 -77.56
N LEU A 257 5.39 39.82 -78.50
CA LEU A 257 6.07 38.56 -78.25
C LEU A 257 7.56 38.75 -77.89
N GLY A 258 8.01 39.97 -77.60
CA GLY A 258 9.40 40.25 -77.21
C GLY A 258 10.36 40.47 -78.38
N VAL A 259 9.89 40.51 -79.63
CA VAL A 259 10.76 40.84 -80.76
C VAL A 259 11.02 42.34 -80.80
N SER A 260 12.30 42.75 -80.82
CA SER A 260 12.67 44.17 -80.96
C SER A 260 12.06 44.80 -82.23
N ALA A 261 11.77 46.10 -82.21
CA ALA A 261 11.17 46.79 -83.37
C ALA A 261 11.99 46.64 -84.66
N GLU A 262 13.33 46.57 -84.54
CA GLU A 262 14.23 46.30 -85.67
C GLU A 262 14.17 44.84 -86.13
N GLY A 263 14.12 43.89 -85.18
CA GLY A 263 13.89 42.47 -85.46
C GLY A 263 12.55 42.23 -86.15
N ALA A 264 11.48 42.87 -85.69
CA ALA A 264 10.14 42.76 -86.26
C ALA A 264 10.10 43.27 -87.70
N LYS A 265 10.74 44.42 -87.96
CA LYS A 265 10.91 44.94 -89.33
C LYS A 265 11.69 43.97 -90.22
N THR A 266 12.74 43.35 -89.67
CA THR A 266 13.59 42.37 -90.36
C THR A 266 12.80 41.11 -90.73
N ILE A 267 12.02 40.57 -89.80
CA ILE A 267 11.18 39.38 -90.02
C ILE A 267 10.08 39.68 -91.04
N ARG A 268 9.38 40.82 -90.94
CA ARG A 268 8.37 41.23 -91.94
C ARG A 268 8.97 41.42 -93.33
N ALA A 269 10.20 41.95 -93.43
CA ALA A 269 10.90 42.09 -94.69
C ALA A 269 11.30 40.73 -95.27
N ALA A 270 11.81 39.82 -94.43
CA ALA A 270 12.17 38.47 -94.83
C ALA A 270 10.95 37.68 -95.33
N PHE A 271 9.81 37.79 -94.63
CA PHE A 271 8.55 37.16 -95.02
C PHE A 271 8.11 37.58 -96.44
N LYS A 272 8.17 38.88 -96.77
CA LYS A 272 7.86 39.39 -98.12
C LYS A 272 8.77 38.78 -99.20
N VAL A 273 10.06 38.58 -98.89
CA VAL A 273 11.00 37.92 -99.81
C VAL A 273 10.62 36.45 -100.03
N PHE A 274 10.17 35.76 -98.99
CA PHE A 274 9.68 34.38 -99.12
C PHE A 274 8.38 34.30 -99.94
N GLU A 275 7.41 35.17 -99.69
CA GLU A 275 6.18 35.24 -100.49
C GLU A 275 6.46 35.52 -101.97
N GLN A 276 7.36 36.46 -102.26
CA GLN A 276 7.79 36.75 -103.64
C GLN A 276 8.40 35.53 -104.31
N MET A 277 9.21 34.74 -103.59
CA MET A 277 9.80 33.50 -104.10
C MET A 277 8.75 32.43 -104.43
N LEU A 278 7.65 32.37 -103.68
CA LEU A 278 6.56 31.40 -103.92
C LEU A 278 5.81 31.63 -105.23
N VAL A 279 5.60 32.89 -105.60
CA VAL A 279 4.84 33.27 -106.82
C VAL A 279 5.73 33.55 -108.04
N ALA A 280 7.05 33.64 -107.85
CA ALA A 280 8.02 33.92 -108.91
C ALA A 280 8.13 32.82 -109.98
N SER A 281 8.41 33.22 -111.22
CA SER A 281 8.76 32.29 -112.30
C SER A 281 10.12 31.62 -112.05
N ARG A 282 10.42 30.50 -112.73
CA ARG A 282 11.68 29.75 -112.50
C ARG A 282 12.95 30.59 -112.69
N SER A 283 12.97 31.54 -113.63
CA SER A 283 14.10 32.44 -113.84
C SER A 283 14.27 33.44 -112.70
N GLU A 284 13.15 33.95 -112.19
CA GLU A 284 13.10 34.90 -111.06
C GLU A 284 13.46 34.20 -109.74
N GLN A 285 12.99 32.97 -109.52
CA GLN A 285 13.35 32.16 -108.37
C GLN A 285 14.87 31.93 -108.27
N LYS A 286 15.55 31.73 -109.42
CA LYS A 286 17.01 31.59 -109.45
C LYS A 286 17.72 32.88 -109.04
N ALA A 287 17.17 34.04 -109.39
CA ALA A 287 17.71 35.36 -109.02
C ALA A 287 17.48 35.67 -107.53
N LEU A 288 16.28 35.36 -107.01
CA LEU A 288 15.89 35.61 -105.62
C LEU A 288 16.56 34.68 -104.61
N ARG A 289 17.14 33.56 -105.04
CA ARG A 289 17.75 32.56 -104.14
C ARG A 289 18.75 33.15 -103.13
N LYS A 290 19.57 34.12 -103.55
CA LYS A 290 20.55 34.77 -102.65
C LYS A 290 19.84 35.65 -101.63
N GLU A 291 18.83 36.39 -102.05
CA GLU A 291 18.02 37.26 -101.18
C GLU A 291 17.22 36.45 -100.17
N VAL A 292 16.67 35.29 -100.57
CA VAL A 292 15.98 34.36 -99.66
C VAL A 292 16.92 33.80 -98.59
N LEU A 293 18.18 33.48 -98.93
CA LEU A 293 19.15 33.03 -97.92
C LEU A 293 19.51 34.15 -96.92
N ILE A 294 19.73 35.37 -97.42
CA ILE A 294 20.00 36.54 -96.56
C ILE A 294 18.78 36.83 -95.67
N ALA A 295 17.58 36.81 -96.24
CA ALA A 295 16.32 36.99 -95.52
C ALA A 295 16.14 35.93 -94.43
N ARG A 296 16.41 34.66 -94.73
CA ARG A 296 16.36 33.55 -93.78
C ARG A 296 17.27 33.77 -92.59
N ASP A 297 18.55 34.03 -92.85
CA ASP A 297 19.54 34.18 -91.79
C ASP A 297 19.25 35.43 -90.95
N ALA A 298 18.79 36.52 -91.57
CA ALA A 298 18.37 37.73 -90.86
C ALA A 298 17.13 37.52 -89.98
N SER A 299 16.10 36.84 -90.49
CA SER A 299 14.91 36.49 -89.70
C SER A 299 15.23 35.49 -88.59
N ALA A 300 16.10 34.51 -88.85
CA ALA A 300 16.49 33.53 -87.85
C ALA A 300 17.27 34.18 -86.70
N ASN A 301 18.20 35.08 -86.99
CA ASN A 301 18.93 35.82 -85.97
C ASN A 301 18.01 36.70 -85.12
N ALA A 302 17.04 37.39 -85.76
CA ALA A 302 16.07 38.20 -85.04
C ALA A 302 15.18 37.37 -84.10
N LEU A 303 14.80 36.16 -84.51
CA LEU A 303 14.03 35.23 -83.66
C LEU A 303 14.87 34.61 -82.56
N ILE A 304 16.13 34.24 -82.83
CA ILE A 304 17.03 33.68 -81.81
C ILE A 304 17.22 34.68 -80.66
N VAL A 305 17.46 35.96 -80.99
CA VAL A 305 17.59 37.02 -79.97
C VAL A 305 16.30 37.15 -79.14
N ALA A 306 15.13 37.19 -79.79
CA ALA A 306 13.86 37.26 -79.09
C ALA A 306 13.60 36.02 -78.21
N ILE A 307 13.92 34.82 -78.70
CA ILE A 307 13.78 33.56 -77.96
C ILE A 307 14.71 33.55 -76.73
N ASP A 308 15.98 33.95 -76.89
CA ASP A 308 16.93 34.03 -75.79
C ASP A 308 16.46 35.05 -74.72
N ASP A 309 15.97 36.22 -75.15
CA ASP A 309 15.41 37.24 -74.26
C ASP A 309 14.17 36.71 -73.51
N THR A 310 13.23 36.05 -74.20
CA THR A 310 12.05 35.43 -73.56
C THR A 310 12.41 34.27 -72.63
N ILE A 311 13.42 33.46 -72.96
CA ILE A 311 13.92 32.40 -72.04
C ILE A 311 14.52 33.04 -70.78
N PHE A 312 15.25 34.15 -70.92
CA PHE A 312 15.79 34.88 -69.78
C PHE A 312 14.67 35.46 -68.91
N GLU A 313 13.67 36.11 -69.50
CA GLU A 313 12.49 36.62 -68.78
C GLU A 313 11.70 35.50 -68.10
N LEU A 314 11.48 34.37 -68.77
CA LEU A 314 10.84 33.19 -68.20
C LEU A 314 11.62 32.64 -67.01
N THR A 315 12.95 32.61 -67.09
CA THR A 315 13.81 32.14 -66.00
C THR A 315 13.70 33.08 -64.79
N MET A 316 13.77 34.39 -65.02
CA MET A 316 13.57 35.39 -63.95
C MET A 316 12.18 35.29 -63.32
N ALA A 317 11.13 35.19 -64.13
CA ALA A 317 9.75 35.07 -63.65
C ALA A 317 9.52 33.76 -62.86
N ALA A 318 10.17 32.66 -63.27
CA ALA A 318 10.12 31.39 -62.56
C ALA A 318 10.81 31.48 -61.19
N GLU A 319 11.96 32.15 -61.12
CA GLU A 319 12.70 32.35 -59.87
C GLU A 319 11.95 33.28 -58.90
N GLU A 320 11.38 34.39 -59.40
CA GLU A 320 10.53 35.29 -58.63
C GLU A 320 9.26 34.60 -58.12
N SER A 321 8.60 33.80 -58.96
CA SER A 321 7.43 33.00 -58.57
C SER A 321 7.80 31.97 -57.51
N SER A 322 8.94 31.31 -57.65
CA SER A 322 9.42 30.35 -56.65
C SER A 322 9.70 31.02 -55.30
N SER A 323 10.35 32.19 -55.29
CA SER A 323 10.61 32.96 -54.07
C SER A 323 9.29 33.38 -53.41
N THR A 324 8.38 33.96 -54.19
CA THR A 324 7.07 34.42 -53.70
C THR A 324 6.27 33.27 -53.11
N ASN A 325 6.20 32.15 -53.82
CA ASN A 325 5.49 30.96 -53.34
C ASN A 325 6.11 30.42 -52.05
N SER A 326 7.45 30.40 -51.96
CA SER A 326 8.15 30.00 -50.74
C SER A 326 7.83 30.91 -49.56
N ASP A 327 7.86 32.23 -49.76
CA ASP A 327 7.58 33.22 -48.71
C ASP A 327 6.12 33.12 -48.22
N THR A 328 5.16 32.92 -49.12
CA THR A 328 3.75 32.74 -48.78
C THR A 328 3.53 31.47 -47.97
N VAL A 329 4.12 30.34 -48.37
CA VAL A 329 4.01 29.08 -47.62
C VAL A 329 4.69 29.20 -46.25
N GLN A 330 5.88 29.81 -46.20
CA GLN A 330 6.60 30.01 -44.95
C GLN A 330 5.81 30.91 -43.98
N SER A 331 5.19 31.97 -44.48
CA SER A 331 4.32 32.84 -43.69
C SER A 331 3.12 32.09 -43.10
N LEU A 332 2.48 31.19 -43.86
CA LEU A 332 1.39 30.35 -43.35
C LEU A 332 1.87 29.41 -42.24
N LEU A 333 3.05 28.79 -42.42
CA LEU A 333 3.64 27.90 -41.43
C LEU A 333 4.04 28.64 -40.14
N ASP A 334 4.71 29.79 -40.26
CA ASP A 334 5.20 30.53 -39.10
C ASP A 334 4.07 31.17 -38.30
N ASN A 335 3.05 31.70 -38.97
CA ASN A 335 1.95 32.40 -38.30
C ASN A 335 0.88 31.44 -37.79
N GLU A 336 0.34 30.56 -38.65
CA GLU A 336 -0.85 29.78 -38.29
C GLU A 336 -0.48 28.42 -37.67
N VAL A 337 0.49 27.70 -38.27
CA VAL A 337 0.97 26.44 -37.68
C VAL A 337 1.82 26.70 -36.43
N GLY A 338 2.57 27.81 -36.40
CA GLY A 338 3.31 28.24 -35.21
C GLY A 338 2.42 28.44 -33.98
N VAL A 339 1.26 29.09 -34.14
CA VAL A 339 0.29 29.26 -33.05
C VAL A 339 -0.27 27.92 -32.58
N LEU A 340 -0.65 27.02 -33.50
CA LEU A 340 -1.13 25.68 -33.12
C LEU A 340 -0.09 24.89 -32.33
N ASN A 341 1.19 25.00 -32.69
CA ASN A 341 2.28 24.36 -31.96
C ASN A 341 2.44 24.93 -30.55
N GLN A 342 2.36 26.26 -30.40
CA GLN A 342 2.37 26.91 -29.08
C GLN A 342 1.19 26.44 -28.21
N LEU A 343 -0.02 26.33 -28.78
CA LEU A 343 -1.19 25.84 -28.05
C LEU A 343 -1.02 24.37 -27.59
N LEU A 344 -0.41 23.52 -28.42
CA LEU A 344 -0.10 22.13 -28.08
C LEU A 344 0.95 22.03 -26.95
N GLU A 345 1.98 22.87 -27.01
CA GLU A 345 3.00 22.96 -25.97
C GLU A 345 2.39 23.40 -24.63
N MET A 346 1.55 24.44 -24.64
CA MET A 346 0.82 24.87 -23.44
C MET A 346 -0.07 23.77 -22.87
N ASN A 347 -0.80 23.02 -23.70
CA ASN A 347 -1.63 21.90 -23.25
C ASN A 347 -0.77 20.80 -22.59
N THR A 348 0.38 20.48 -23.20
CA THR A 348 1.34 19.51 -22.64
C THR A 348 1.87 19.97 -21.28
N LEU A 349 2.23 21.25 -21.15
CA LEU A 349 2.67 21.85 -19.89
C LEU A 349 1.59 21.76 -18.81
N ILE A 350 0.33 22.05 -19.13
CA ILE A 350 -0.80 21.95 -18.18
C ILE A 350 -0.94 20.52 -17.65
N ASN A 351 -0.88 19.52 -18.54
CA ASN A 351 -0.99 18.12 -18.13
C ASN A 351 0.21 17.69 -17.26
N SER A 352 1.42 18.08 -17.64
CA SER A 352 2.63 17.85 -16.82
C SER A 352 2.49 18.47 -15.43
N LEU A 353 1.90 19.66 -15.35
CA LEU A 353 1.70 20.39 -14.11
C LEU A 353 0.71 19.68 -13.18
N GLN A 354 -0.41 19.17 -13.72
CA GLN A 354 -1.38 18.41 -12.94
C GLN A 354 -0.77 17.12 -12.36
N VAL A 355 0.01 16.39 -13.16
CA VAL A 355 0.70 15.17 -12.70
C VAL A 355 1.75 15.49 -11.64
N ALA A 356 2.55 16.55 -11.84
CA ALA A 356 3.56 16.96 -10.87
C ALA A 356 2.93 17.43 -9.55
N ALA A 357 1.80 18.17 -9.60
CA ALA A 357 1.06 18.58 -8.43
C ALA A 357 0.55 17.38 -7.62
N LEU A 358 0.04 16.33 -8.28
CA LEU A 358 -0.36 15.10 -7.60
C LEU A 358 0.82 14.40 -6.90
N ARG A 359 1.99 14.35 -7.56
CA ARG A 359 3.22 13.79 -6.96
C ARG A 359 3.68 14.57 -5.74
N VAL A 360 3.58 15.89 -5.77
CA VAL A 360 3.88 16.74 -4.60
C VAL A 360 2.93 16.41 -3.45
N VAL A 361 1.62 16.30 -3.71
CA VAL A 361 0.62 16.04 -2.68
C VAL A 361 0.74 14.64 -2.09
N SER A 362 1.12 13.65 -2.91
CA SER A 362 1.28 12.25 -2.48
C SER A 362 2.63 11.94 -1.85
N ALA A 363 3.59 12.87 -1.84
CA ALA A 363 4.92 12.60 -1.29
C ALA A 363 4.89 12.54 0.23
N ASP A 364 5.52 11.54 0.83
CA ASP A 364 5.47 11.29 2.28
C ASP A 364 6.72 11.83 3.02
N GLY A 365 7.77 12.19 2.27
CA GLY A 365 8.99 12.79 2.79
C GLY A 365 9.26 14.20 2.26
N VAL A 366 9.96 15.04 3.04
CA VAL A 366 10.37 16.39 2.62
C VAL A 366 11.27 16.35 1.38
N GLU A 367 12.18 15.37 1.31
CA GLU A 367 13.06 15.17 0.16
C GLU A 367 12.27 14.74 -1.10
N GLN A 368 11.30 13.84 -0.94
CA GLN A 368 10.41 13.45 -2.03
C GLN A 368 9.58 14.63 -2.54
N VAL A 369 9.10 15.52 -1.65
CA VAL A 369 8.41 16.75 -2.05
C VAL A 369 9.34 17.66 -2.84
N GLN A 370 10.60 17.81 -2.44
CA GLN A 370 11.59 18.61 -3.17
C GLN A 370 11.79 18.08 -4.59
N ILE A 371 12.00 16.77 -4.74
CA ILE A 371 12.15 16.12 -6.04
C ILE A 371 10.89 16.24 -6.90
N ALA A 372 9.71 16.07 -6.29
CA ALA A 372 8.43 16.14 -6.98
C ALA A 372 8.04 17.59 -7.37
N ALA A 373 8.53 18.59 -6.66
CA ALA A 373 8.24 19.99 -6.92
C ALA A 373 9.01 20.55 -8.13
N ASP A 374 10.20 20.03 -8.44
CA ASP A 374 11.01 20.50 -9.56
C ASP A 374 10.26 20.45 -10.91
N PRO A 375 9.62 19.33 -11.30
CA PRO A 375 8.79 19.29 -12.50
C PRO A 375 7.59 20.26 -12.47
N LEU A 376 6.99 20.46 -11.29
CA LEU A 376 5.85 21.35 -11.09
C LEU A 376 6.25 22.82 -11.34
N THR A 377 7.32 23.27 -10.69
CA THR A 377 7.84 24.63 -10.82
C THR A 377 8.41 24.88 -12.23
N THR A 378 9.07 23.89 -12.82
CA THR A 378 9.58 23.98 -14.20
C THR A 378 8.44 24.15 -15.20
N ALA A 379 7.42 23.28 -15.15
CA ALA A 379 6.27 23.38 -16.05
C ALA A 379 5.53 24.72 -15.88
N ALA A 380 5.36 25.19 -14.65
CA ALA A 380 4.73 26.48 -14.37
C ALA A 380 5.55 27.66 -14.90
N LYS A 381 6.88 27.62 -14.77
CA LYS A 381 7.78 28.65 -15.29
C LYS A 381 7.73 28.71 -16.82
N SER A 382 7.79 27.57 -17.49
CA SER A 382 7.65 27.49 -18.96
C SER A 382 6.28 27.99 -19.41
N LEU A 383 5.22 27.64 -18.68
CA LEU A 383 3.88 28.18 -18.96
C LEU A 383 3.82 29.70 -18.78
N GLY A 384 4.62 30.25 -17.86
CA GLY A 384 4.83 31.68 -17.65
C GLY A 384 5.36 32.44 -18.88
N GLU A 385 6.04 31.78 -19.81
CA GLU A 385 6.54 32.41 -21.05
C GLU A 385 5.39 32.82 -21.99
N TYR A 386 4.21 32.20 -21.84
CA TYR A 386 3.01 32.47 -22.63
C TYR A 386 2.05 33.47 -21.98
N VAL A 387 2.45 34.18 -20.92
CA VAL A 387 1.59 35.18 -20.26
C VAL A 387 1.12 36.26 -21.23
N SER A 388 1.96 36.66 -22.19
CA SER A 388 1.62 37.67 -23.20
C SER A 388 0.87 37.12 -24.42
N PHE A 389 0.61 35.81 -24.48
CA PHE A 389 -0.08 35.18 -25.60
C PHE A 389 -1.44 35.85 -25.87
N GLN A 390 -1.68 36.20 -27.13
CA GLN A 390 -2.88 36.90 -27.62
C GLN A 390 -3.33 38.07 -26.71
N HIS A 391 -2.46 39.06 -26.52
CA HIS A 391 -2.75 40.27 -25.72
C HIS A 391 -3.05 40.00 -24.24
N GLY A 392 -2.53 38.90 -23.71
CA GLY A 392 -2.62 38.59 -22.28
C GLY A 392 -3.90 37.88 -21.85
N LEU A 393 -4.65 37.27 -22.78
CA LEU A 393 -5.87 36.50 -22.52
C LEU A 393 -5.68 35.46 -21.40
N LEU A 394 -4.49 34.88 -21.31
CA LEU A 394 -4.17 33.75 -20.43
C LEU A 394 -3.55 34.18 -19.08
N THR A 395 -3.27 35.48 -18.90
CA THR A 395 -2.48 36.03 -17.78
C THR A 395 -3.01 35.61 -16.41
N GLU A 396 -4.32 35.75 -16.17
CA GLU A 396 -4.92 35.43 -14.86
C GLU A 396 -4.74 33.94 -14.51
N SER A 397 -4.99 33.05 -15.48
CA SER A 397 -4.90 31.61 -15.27
C SER A 397 -3.46 31.15 -15.09
N ILE A 398 -2.53 31.68 -15.87
CA ILE A 398 -1.11 31.35 -15.75
C ILE A 398 -0.55 31.86 -14.42
N HIS A 399 -0.83 33.11 -14.03
CA HIS A 399 -0.40 33.63 -12.72
C HIS A 399 -0.98 32.82 -11.56
N GLY A 400 -2.25 32.45 -11.64
CA GLY A 400 -2.90 31.59 -10.64
C GLY A 400 -2.22 30.23 -10.50
N ILE A 401 -1.85 29.61 -11.63
CA ILE A 401 -1.11 28.35 -11.67
C ILE A 401 0.31 28.52 -11.09
N THR A 402 1.05 29.54 -11.53
CA THR A 402 2.43 29.79 -11.06
C THR A 402 2.49 30.04 -9.56
N ALA A 403 1.48 30.70 -8.99
CA ALA A 403 1.38 30.92 -7.55
C ALA A 403 1.24 29.60 -6.76
N GLN A 404 0.53 28.60 -7.31
CA GLN A 404 0.41 27.29 -6.66
C GLN A 404 1.65 26.41 -6.85
N ALA A 405 2.40 26.63 -7.93
CA ALA A 405 3.64 25.91 -8.24
C ALA A 405 4.90 26.52 -7.59
N ASP A 406 4.76 27.66 -6.91
CA ASP A 406 5.84 28.29 -6.16
C ASP A 406 6.30 27.37 -5.03
N PHE A 407 7.61 27.17 -4.92
CA PHE A 407 8.16 26.20 -3.96
C PHE A 407 7.98 26.65 -2.51
N ASP A 408 8.11 27.96 -2.25
CA ASP A 408 8.17 28.52 -0.90
C ASP A 408 6.78 28.87 -0.32
N THR A 409 5.80 29.11 -1.19
CA THR A 409 4.46 29.57 -0.81
C THR A 409 3.32 28.71 -1.34
N GLY A 410 3.58 27.90 -2.38
CA GLY A 410 2.59 27.08 -3.06
C GLY A 410 2.36 25.71 -2.40
N LEU A 411 2.06 24.73 -3.26
CA LEU A 411 1.65 23.38 -2.88
C LEU A 411 2.77 22.61 -2.15
N ALA A 412 4.00 22.75 -2.62
CA ALA A 412 5.18 22.11 -2.02
C ALA A 412 5.42 22.59 -0.58
N ALA A 413 5.36 23.91 -0.34
CA ALA A 413 5.51 24.48 0.99
C ALA A 413 4.44 23.96 1.97
N SER A 414 3.19 23.89 1.52
CA SER A 414 2.08 23.43 2.35
C SER A 414 2.19 21.93 2.65
N ARG A 415 2.62 21.11 1.68
CA ARG A 415 2.91 19.68 1.93
C ARG A 415 4.09 19.48 2.89
N ILE A 416 5.18 20.22 2.73
CA ILE A 416 6.32 20.18 3.66
C ILE A 416 5.87 20.57 5.07
N ALA A 417 4.99 21.57 5.20
CA ALA A 417 4.41 21.95 6.49
C ALA A 417 3.58 20.82 7.11
N THR A 418 2.73 20.13 6.33
CA THR A 418 1.99 18.94 6.79
C THR A 418 2.94 17.85 7.29
N ILE A 419 3.94 17.46 6.50
CA ILE A 419 4.89 16.38 6.86
C ILE A 419 5.64 16.72 8.16
N ARG A 420 6.12 17.96 8.30
CA ARG A 420 6.79 18.42 9.53
C ARG A 420 5.84 18.43 10.73
N ALA A 421 4.59 18.83 10.54
CA ALA A 421 3.58 18.81 11.59
C ALA A 421 3.19 17.39 12.01
N GLN A 422 3.14 16.44 11.08
CA GLN A 422 2.94 15.00 11.35
C GLN A 422 4.13 14.42 12.12
N ALA A 423 5.36 14.67 11.69
CA ALA A 423 6.56 14.26 12.42
C ALA A 423 6.57 14.82 13.84
N LYS A 424 6.20 16.10 14.01
CA LYS A 424 6.09 16.72 15.35
C LYS A 424 4.96 16.10 16.19
N THR A 425 3.87 15.66 15.56
CA THR A 425 2.78 14.93 16.23
C THR A 425 3.30 13.61 16.81
N VAL A 426 4.08 12.85 16.05
CA VAL A 426 4.68 11.59 16.53
C VAL A 426 5.62 11.87 17.71
N GLU A 427 6.55 12.81 17.56
CA GLU A 427 7.51 13.19 18.62
C GLU A 427 6.80 13.61 19.92
N THR A 428 5.82 14.50 19.81
CA THR A 428 5.08 15.04 20.98
C THR A 428 4.13 14.00 21.59
N SER A 429 3.57 13.08 20.79
CA SER A 429 2.76 11.96 21.30
C SER A 429 3.60 10.98 22.12
N GLN A 430 4.83 10.69 21.69
CA GLN A 430 5.76 9.84 22.44
C GLN A 430 6.17 10.52 23.76
N ALA A 431 6.48 11.81 23.72
CA ALA A 431 6.79 12.59 24.92
C ALA A 431 5.60 12.61 25.91
N ALA A 432 4.38 12.81 25.41
CA ALA A 432 3.16 12.77 26.22
C ALA A 432 2.92 11.37 26.81
N ALA A 433 3.06 10.32 26.01
CA ALA A 433 2.91 8.93 26.46
C ALA A 433 3.94 8.58 27.55
N GLN A 434 5.19 9.03 27.40
CA GLN A 434 6.25 8.83 28.39
C GLN A 434 5.94 9.57 29.70
N ALA A 435 5.50 10.83 29.63
CA ALA A 435 5.12 11.61 30.82
C ALA A 435 3.94 10.96 31.56
N VAL A 436 2.90 10.53 30.83
CA VAL A 436 1.74 9.82 31.41
C VAL A 436 2.13 8.47 32.01
N SER A 437 3.05 7.74 31.37
CA SER A 437 3.57 6.47 31.88
C SER A 437 4.34 6.67 33.19
N GLN A 438 5.17 7.71 33.30
CA GLN A 438 5.90 8.03 34.52
C GLN A 438 4.96 8.38 35.68
N ILE A 439 3.91 9.17 35.43
CA ILE A 439 2.87 9.46 36.42
C ILE A 439 2.22 8.15 36.87
N ALA A 440 1.76 7.31 35.94
CA ALA A 440 1.10 6.05 36.25
C ALA A 440 2.01 5.08 37.03
N GLN A 441 3.28 4.95 36.65
CA GLN A 441 4.27 4.14 37.35
C GLN A 441 4.50 4.64 38.77
N ARG A 442 4.61 5.96 38.96
CA ARG A 442 4.85 6.55 40.27
C ARG A 442 3.63 6.47 41.19
N SER A 443 2.43 6.65 40.64
CA SER A 443 1.17 6.39 41.35
C SER A 443 1.03 4.92 41.73
N ALA A 444 1.40 4.01 40.82
CA ALA A 444 1.37 2.57 41.09
C ALA A 444 2.40 2.17 42.16
N SER A 445 3.61 2.75 42.17
CA SER A 445 4.59 2.51 43.24
C SER A 445 4.08 3.03 44.58
N LEU A 446 3.46 4.22 44.61
CA LEU A 446 2.87 4.78 45.84
C LEU A 446 1.75 3.88 46.39
N ASN A 447 0.89 3.36 45.50
CA ASN A 447 -0.14 2.40 45.86
C ASN A 447 0.46 1.06 46.35
N GLY A 448 1.51 0.56 45.68
CA GLY A 448 2.21 -0.66 46.07
C GLY A 448 2.91 -0.54 47.43
N ASP A 449 3.60 0.56 47.68
CA ASP A 449 4.23 0.88 48.96
C ASP A 449 3.18 0.96 50.08
N SER A 450 2.05 1.61 49.81
CA SER A 450 0.92 1.70 50.75
C SER A 450 0.32 0.33 51.04
N GLN A 451 0.08 -0.50 50.02
CA GLN A 451 -0.45 -1.87 50.19
C GLN A 451 0.53 -2.78 50.94
N SER A 452 1.83 -2.69 50.63
CA SER A 452 2.88 -3.45 51.33
C SER A 452 2.90 -3.07 52.79
N ALA A 453 2.94 -1.78 53.12
CA ALA A 453 2.99 -1.34 54.51
C ALA A 453 1.67 -1.63 55.27
N ILE A 454 0.50 -1.66 54.60
CA ILE A 454 -0.76 -2.14 55.19
C ILE A 454 -0.67 -3.65 55.48
N SER A 455 -0.13 -4.44 54.54
CA SER A 455 0.07 -5.88 54.70
C SER A 455 1.06 -6.20 55.83
N ASP A 456 2.18 -5.46 55.90
CA ASP A 456 3.17 -5.58 56.96
C ASP A 456 2.58 -5.22 58.32
N MET A 457 1.79 -4.14 58.39
CA MET A 457 1.05 -3.76 59.59
C MET A 457 0.04 -4.83 60.01
N ALA A 458 -0.73 -5.38 59.07
CA ALA A 458 -1.67 -6.46 59.33
C ALA A 458 -0.96 -7.73 59.83
N GLY A 459 0.20 -8.05 59.27
CA GLY A 459 1.08 -9.12 59.72
C GLY A 459 1.60 -8.88 61.14
N ALA A 460 2.06 -7.67 61.44
CA ALA A 460 2.53 -7.26 62.76
C ALA A 460 1.42 -7.33 63.82
N VAL A 461 0.23 -6.82 63.51
CA VAL A 461 -0.96 -6.92 64.39
C VAL A 461 -1.33 -8.39 64.62
N THR A 462 -1.32 -9.21 63.58
CA THR A 462 -1.62 -10.65 63.70
C THR A 462 -0.58 -11.37 64.58
N ALA A 463 0.70 -11.05 64.41
CA ALA A 463 1.79 -11.59 65.22
C ALA A 463 1.69 -11.15 66.70
N ASP A 464 1.41 -9.88 66.96
CA ASP A 464 1.21 -9.34 68.31
C ASP A 464 0.00 -9.98 69.00
N VAL A 465 -1.11 -10.21 68.27
CA VAL A 465 -2.30 -10.92 68.78
C VAL A 465 -2.02 -12.40 69.06
N LEU A 466 -1.31 -13.10 68.17
CA LEU A 466 -0.92 -14.50 68.37
C LEU A 466 0.05 -14.66 69.54
N GLY A 467 1.03 -13.76 69.68
CA GLY A 467 1.97 -13.72 70.80
C GLY A 467 1.25 -13.48 72.13
N ALA A 468 0.29 -12.55 72.16
CA ALA A 468 -0.56 -12.31 73.32
C ALA A 468 -1.43 -13.54 73.68
N LYS A 469 -2.02 -14.21 72.67
CA LYS A 469 -2.80 -15.43 72.85
C LYS A 469 -1.94 -16.53 73.50
N GLN A 470 -0.73 -16.76 72.99
CA GLN A 470 0.18 -17.76 73.53
C GLN A 470 0.60 -17.44 74.98
N GLN A 471 0.86 -16.17 75.29
CA GLN A 471 1.14 -15.74 76.66
C GLN A 471 -0.07 -15.94 77.59
N MET A 472 -1.29 -15.68 77.12
CA MET A 472 -2.53 -15.96 77.86
C MET A 472 -2.71 -17.46 78.10
N GLU A 473 -2.49 -18.33 77.12
CA GLU A 473 -2.59 -19.79 77.27
C GLU A 473 -1.58 -20.33 78.31
N ILE A 474 -0.34 -19.81 78.30
CA ILE A 474 0.67 -20.14 79.32
C ILE A 474 0.20 -19.70 80.72
N LEU A 475 -0.32 -18.47 80.86
CA LEU A 475 -0.86 -17.96 82.13
C LEU A 475 -2.07 -18.77 82.62
N LEU A 476 -2.93 -19.23 81.70
CA LEU A 476 -4.08 -20.09 81.99
C LEU A 476 -3.63 -21.48 82.46
N GLY A 477 -2.60 -22.04 81.82
CA GLY A 477 -1.97 -23.29 82.25
C GLY A 477 -1.34 -23.19 83.65
N VAL A 478 -0.62 -22.10 83.93
CA VAL A 478 0.00 -21.85 85.24
C VAL A 478 -1.06 -21.67 86.33
N SER A 479 -2.12 -20.91 86.06
CA SER A 479 -3.21 -20.69 87.02
C SER A 479 -4.04 -21.97 87.28
N ALA A 480 -4.26 -22.81 86.26
CA ALA A 480 -4.86 -24.13 86.43
C ALA A 480 -3.99 -25.07 87.29
N ALA A 481 -2.67 -25.07 87.09
CA ALA A 481 -1.73 -25.86 87.88
C ALA A 481 -1.73 -25.45 89.37
N VAL A 482 -1.77 -24.14 89.66
CA VAL A 482 -1.88 -23.62 91.04
C VAL A 482 -3.19 -24.05 91.70
N LEU A 483 -4.30 -24.07 90.94
CA LEU A 483 -5.62 -24.46 91.44
C LEU A 483 -5.68 -25.96 91.75
N VAL A 484 -5.15 -26.82 90.89
CA VAL A 484 -5.04 -28.27 91.13
C VAL A 484 -4.18 -28.57 92.36
N LEU A 485 -3.05 -27.89 92.51
CA LEU A 485 -2.16 -28.06 93.67
C LEU A 485 -2.84 -27.65 94.98
N SER A 486 -3.68 -26.60 94.95
CA SER A 486 -4.44 -26.13 96.11
C SER A 486 -5.54 -27.13 96.56
N LEU A 487 -6.24 -27.77 95.62
CA LEU A 487 -7.25 -28.80 95.91
C LEU A 487 -6.62 -30.07 96.51
N LEU A 488 -5.45 -30.46 96.02
CA LEU A 488 -4.69 -31.63 96.49
C LEU A 488 -4.24 -31.48 97.94
N LEU A 489 -3.72 -30.31 98.32
CA LEU A 489 -3.37 -30.01 99.72
C LEU A 489 -4.59 -30.05 100.65
N THR A 490 -5.76 -29.63 100.16
CA THR A 490 -7.01 -29.60 100.94
C THR A 490 -7.52 -31.00 101.27
N LYS A 491 -7.43 -31.95 100.31
CA LYS A 491 -7.84 -33.36 100.49
C LYS A 491 -6.94 -34.13 101.46
N LEU A 492 -5.66 -33.77 101.55
CA LEU A 492 -4.68 -34.51 102.35
C LEU A 492 -4.61 -34.04 103.80
N LEU A 493 -4.97 -32.78 104.08
CA LEU A 493 -4.85 -32.15 105.40
C LEU A 493 -6.17 -32.04 106.18
N ILE A 494 -7.35 -32.19 105.55
CA ILE A 494 -8.64 -31.89 106.20
C ILE A 494 -9.61 -33.09 106.24
N THR A 495 -9.80 -33.85 105.15
CA THR A 495 -10.91 -34.82 105.04
C THR A 495 -10.62 -36.26 105.50
N ARG A 496 -9.37 -36.61 105.83
CA ARG A 496 -8.97 -37.95 106.29
C ARG A 496 -9.22 -38.31 107.77
N PRO A 497 -9.35 -37.40 108.76
CA PRO A 497 -9.49 -37.81 110.17
C PRO A 497 -10.93 -37.98 110.70
N LEU A 498 -11.96 -38.11 109.86
CA LEU A 498 -13.37 -38.12 110.32
C LEU A 498 -14.18 -39.39 110.02
N ALA A 499 -13.57 -40.47 109.52
CA ALA A 499 -14.28 -41.70 109.14
C ALA A 499 -13.70 -42.98 109.78
N LYS A 500 -13.45 -42.97 111.09
CA LYS A 500 -13.20 -44.18 111.88
C LYS A 500 -13.65 -43.96 113.33
N ILE A 501 -14.92 -44.27 113.61
CA ILE A 501 -15.48 -44.76 114.90
C ILE A 501 -16.96 -45.11 114.63
N SER A 502 -17.39 -46.28 115.13
CA SER A 502 -18.66 -47.01 114.92
C SER A 502 -18.78 -47.71 113.56
N GLU A 503 -19.00 -49.01 113.41
CA GLU A 503 -19.53 -50.07 114.30
C GLU A 503 -19.45 -51.39 113.49
N THR A 504 -18.77 -52.48 113.85
CA THR A 504 -19.14 -53.56 114.79
C THR A 504 -20.62 -53.91 114.92
N THR A 505 -21.19 -54.47 113.85
CA THR A 505 -22.28 -55.46 113.87
C THR A 505 -22.21 -56.10 112.48
N GLU A 506 -21.76 -57.33 112.25
CA GLU A 506 -22.53 -58.55 112.55
C GLU A 506 -21.67 -59.79 112.17
N HIS A 507 -20.53 -59.98 112.85
CA HIS A 507 -19.97 -61.32 112.98
C HIS A 507 -20.93 -62.13 113.87
N LEU A 508 -21.75 -63.05 113.33
CA LEU A 508 -22.05 -64.37 113.95
C LEU A 508 -22.98 -65.31 113.13
N ALA A 509 -23.65 -64.90 112.05
CA ALA A 509 -24.80 -65.70 111.57
C ALA A 509 -24.54 -67.00 110.77
N ALA A 510 -23.31 -67.53 110.65
CA ALA A 510 -23.12 -68.82 109.94
C ALA A 510 -21.93 -69.73 110.34
N GLY A 511 -21.03 -69.31 111.24
CA GLY A 511 -19.99 -70.18 111.82
C GLY A 511 -19.06 -70.88 110.80
N ASP A 512 -17.94 -70.24 110.42
CA ASP A 512 -16.78 -70.95 109.84
C ASP A 512 -15.46 -70.18 110.07
N LEU A 513 -14.37 -70.93 110.22
CA LEU A 513 -13.13 -70.69 110.96
C LEU A 513 -12.14 -69.69 110.34
N SER A 514 -12.34 -68.38 110.52
CA SER A 514 -11.31 -67.40 110.13
C SER A 514 -11.27 -66.18 111.05
N PRO A 515 -10.25 -66.06 111.92
CA PRO A 515 -10.05 -64.86 112.72
C PRO A 515 -8.79 -64.08 112.35
N VAL A 516 -9.01 -62.81 112.06
CA VAL A 516 -8.05 -61.70 112.09
C VAL A 516 -8.31 -60.88 113.36
N THR A 517 -7.27 -60.33 113.98
CA THR A 517 -7.11 -58.91 114.43
C THR A 517 -6.06 -58.75 115.55
N GLY A 518 -5.41 -57.57 115.60
CA GLY A 518 -4.77 -57.03 116.82
C GLY A 518 -3.46 -56.25 116.64
N PHE A 519 -3.49 -54.98 117.07
CA PHE A 519 -2.42 -54.02 117.40
C PHE A 519 -1.31 -54.61 118.33
N ASP A 520 -0.09 -54.09 118.59
CA ASP A 520 0.43 -52.70 118.67
C ASP A 520 1.96 -52.71 118.96
N ARG A 521 2.68 -51.69 118.46
CA ARG A 521 4.01 -51.14 118.87
C ARG A 521 5.33 -51.91 118.65
N ALA A 522 6.19 -51.21 117.89
CA ALA A 522 7.65 -51.32 117.71
C ALA A 522 8.20 -52.59 117.05
N SER A 523 8.92 -52.36 115.94
CA SER A 523 9.98 -53.17 115.32
C SER A 523 9.96 -54.70 115.48
N ASP A 524 10.09 -55.32 114.31
CA ASP A 524 10.45 -56.72 114.08
C ASP A 524 9.36 -57.76 114.31
N GLU A 525 8.36 -57.63 113.45
CA GLU A 525 7.53 -58.75 112.97
C GLU A 525 7.13 -58.64 111.49
N ILE A 526 7.91 -57.88 110.68
CA ILE A 526 8.46 -58.44 109.43
C ILE A 526 9.27 -59.73 109.76
N TYR A 527 9.72 -59.88 111.00
CA TYR A 527 10.41 -61.02 111.60
C TYR A 527 9.54 -62.26 111.94
N ARG A 528 8.20 -62.24 111.81
CA ARG A 528 7.34 -63.47 111.98
C ARG A 528 6.48 -63.87 110.78
N ILE A 529 6.62 -63.19 109.65
CA ILE A 529 6.42 -63.82 108.33
C ILE A 529 7.73 -64.48 107.85
N ALA A 530 8.81 -64.30 108.60
CA ALA A 530 10.10 -64.94 108.37
C ALA A 530 10.29 -66.32 109.04
N GLN A 531 9.47 -66.79 109.99
CA GLN A 531 9.78 -68.11 110.57
C GLN A 531 8.66 -68.85 111.31
N ALA A 532 7.67 -69.25 110.54
CA ALA A 532 6.92 -70.50 110.72
C ALA A 532 6.20 -70.78 109.40
N LEU A 533 6.42 -71.84 108.63
CA LEU A 533 7.12 -73.12 108.72
C LEU A 533 7.11 -73.55 107.22
N SER A 534 8.15 -74.03 106.53
CA SER A 534 9.31 -74.83 106.91
C SER A 534 8.99 -76.09 107.73
N VAL A 535 8.07 -76.91 107.23
CA VAL A 535 8.29 -78.37 107.16
C VAL A 535 7.98 -78.85 105.74
N PHE A 536 8.81 -78.43 104.79
CA PHE A 536 9.36 -79.37 103.81
C PHE A 536 10.84 -79.07 103.58
N ARG A 537 11.53 -78.80 104.69
CA ARG A 537 12.97 -78.96 104.82
C ARG A 537 13.21 -80.44 105.10
N ASN A 538 13.76 -81.14 104.11
CA ASN A 538 14.66 -82.30 104.20
C ASN A 538 15.06 -82.61 102.74
N GLY A 539 16.29 -82.55 102.24
CA GLY A 539 17.61 -82.03 102.65
C GLY A 539 18.30 -81.53 101.38
N LEU A 540 19.25 -80.59 101.42
CA LEU A 540 20.70 -80.86 101.41
C LEU A 540 21.08 -81.99 100.44
N VAL A 541 21.98 -81.87 99.46
CA VAL A 541 23.16 -81.00 99.26
C VAL A 541 23.74 -81.34 97.86
N GLU A 542 24.48 -80.39 97.26
CA GLU A 542 25.41 -80.54 96.10
C GLU A 542 24.83 -81.06 94.78
N LYS A 543 25.04 -80.41 93.64
CA LYS A 543 26.32 -80.06 93.04
C LYS A 543 26.01 -79.07 91.90
N ASP A 544 26.49 -77.83 92.01
CA ASP A 544 27.67 -77.34 91.28
C ASP A 544 27.46 -77.31 89.75
N GLU A 545 27.81 -76.15 89.17
CA GLU A 545 28.02 -75.94 87.73
C GLU A 545 26.79 -75.96 86.77
N MET A 546 25.92 -74.93 86.77
CA MET A 546 25.19 -74.59 85.53
C MET A 546 24.56 -73.18 85.43
N SER A 547 24.89 -72.21 86.28
CA SER A 547 24.23 -70.87 86.23
C SER A 547 25.09 -69.73 85.67
N LYS A 548 26.31 -70.00 85.22
CA LYS A 548 27.17 -68.99 84.57
C LYS A 548 27.15 -69.02 83.03
N ALA A 549 26.40 -69.91 82.40
CA ALA A 549 26.38 -70.05 80.94
C ALA A 549 25.25 -69.29 80.22
N VAL A 550 24.16 -68.91 80.89
CA VAL A 550 22.96 -68.36 80.21
C VAL A 550 22.91 -66.83 80.19
N GLU A 551 23.52 -66.14 81.16
CA GLU A 551 23.45 -64.67 81.22
C GLU A 551 24.42 -63.99 80.24
N ILE A 552 25.56 -64.62 79.95
CA ILE A 552 26.53 -64.14 78.94
C ILE A 552 25.96 -64.31 77.52
N GLU A 553 25.14 -65.33 77.28
CA GLU A 553 24.53 -65.60 75.96
C GLU A 553 23.31 -64.70 75.67
N ARG A 554 22.56 -64.29 76.72
CA ARG A 554 21.41 -63.39 76.59
C ARG A 554 21.82 -61.93 76.38
N GLN A 555 22.89 -61.48 77.04
CA GLN A 555 23.39 -60.11 76.91
C GLN A 555 24.07 -59.88 75.55
N ALA A 556 24.84 -60.85 75.05
CA ALA A 556 25.42 -60.82 73.70
C ALA A 556 24.36 -60.80 72.59
N ARG A 557 23.30 -61.60 72.69
CA ARG A 557 22.17 -61.58 71.73
C ARG A 557 21.38 -60.26 71.73
N GLN A 558 21.32 -59.58 72.88
CA GLN A 558 20.56 -58.34 73.04
C GLN A 558 21.37 -57.12 72.57
N GLU A 559 22.70 -57.14 72.75
CA GLU A 559 23.63 -56.17 72.16
C GLU A 559 23.68 -56.28 70.62
N GLU A 560 23.74 -57.50 70.06
CA GLU A 560 23.64 -57.73 68.60
C GLU A 560 22.30 -57.24 68.01
N GLN A 561 21.19 -57.54 68.69
CA GLN A 561 19.85 -57.13 68.25
C GLN A 561 19.65 -55.60 68.33
N THR A 562 20.24 -54.94 69.32
CA THR A 562 20.18 -53.48 69.46
C THR A 562 21.03 -52.80 68.38
N ALA A 563 22.24 -53.30 68.10
CA ALA A 563 23.10 -52.75 67.06
C ALA A 563 22.47 -52.82 65.66
N ALA A 564 21.86 -53.96 65.30
CA ALA A 564 21.21 -54.14 64.01
C ALA A 564 19.98 -53.22 63.82
N VAL A 565 19.16 -53.08 64.87
CA VAL A 565 17.98 -52.20 64.86
C VAL A 565 18.38 -50.72 64.84
N THR A 566 19.44 -50.34 65.56
CA THR A 566 19.96 -48.96 65.55
C THR A 566 20.52 -48.58 64.18
N ALA A 567 21.35 -49.42 63.54
CA ALA A 567 21.90 -49.12 62.22
C ALA A 567 20.82 -48.95 61.14
N ILE A 568 19.75 -49.74 61.19
CA ILE A 568 18.58 -49.59 60.31
C ILE A 568 17.75 -48.36 60.70
N GLY A 569 17.58 -48.09 61.99
CA GLY A 569 16.90 -46.90 62.50
C GLY A 569 17.56 -45.60 62.03
N ASP A 570 18.89 -45.52 62.14
CA ASP A 570 19.68 -44.39 61.68
C ASP A 570 19.63 -44.25 60.15
N GLY A 571 19.65 -45.38 59.43
CA GLY A 571 19.47 -45.43 57.99
C GLY A 571 18.11 -44.91 57.54
N LEU A 572 17.04 -45.32 58.23
CA LEU A 572 15.67 -44.84 57.99
C LEU A 572 15.50 -43.37 58.37
N GLU A 573 16.14 -42.89 59.44
CA GLU A 573 16.12 -41.48 59.81
C GLU A 573 16.76 -40.62 58.71
N ARG A 574 17.90 -41.03 58.17
CA ARG A 574 18.56 -40.32 57.06
C ARG A 574 17.74 -40.39 55.76
N LEU A 575 17.14 -41.55 55.45
CA LEU A 575 16.20 -41.68 54.33
C LEU A 575 15.00 -40.75 54.47
N SER A 576 14.46 -40.58 55.69
CA SER A 576 13.35 -39.65 55.94
C SER A 576 13.70 -38.18 55.69
N LYS A 577 15.00 -37.85 55.69
CA LYS A 577 15.55 -36.54 55.34
C LYS A 577 15.96 -36.44 53.86
N GLY A 578 15.64 -37.45 53.05
CA GLY A 578 15.92 -37.50 51.62
C GLY A 578 17.30 -38.05 51.24
N ASP A 579 18.07 -38.62 52.17
CA ASP A 579 19.42 -39.14 51.85
C ASP A 579 19.36 -40.56 51.28
N LEU A 580 19.57 -40.71 49.97
CA LEU A 580 19.58 -41.99 49.27
C LEU A 580 20.99 -42.59 49.14
N THR A 581 22.04 -41.89 49.60
CA THR A 581 23.43 -42.38 49.52
C THR A 581 23.79 -43.29 50.68
N VAL A 582 22.94 -43.36 51.71
CA VAL A 582 23.18 -44.17 52.90
C VAL A 582 23.29 -45.64 52.56
N ARG A 583 24.33 -46.30 53.08
CA ARG A 583 24.46 -47.76 53.00
C ARG A 583 24.90 -48.27 54.37
N ILE A 584 24.31 -49.36 54.82
CA ILE A 584 24.71 -50.04 56.05
C ILE A 584 25.87 -50.97 55.69
N HIS A 585 27.06 -50.66 56.22
CA HIS A 585 28.30 -51.40 55.96
C HIS A 585 28.71 -52.31 57.13
N ASP A 586 28.04 -52.20 58.28
CA ASP A 586 28.37 -52.96 59.47
C ASP A 586 28.13 -54.47 59.27
N ASP A 587 29.03 -55.29 59.81
CA ASP A 587 28.87 -56.74 59.85
C ASP A 587 27.74 -57.10 60.81
N MET A 588 26.70 -57.75 60.27
CA MET A 588 25.52 -58.15 61.03
C MET A 588 25.52 -59.66 61.27
N SER A 589 25.00 -60.10 62.41
CA SER A 589 24.85 -61.52 62.70
C SER A 589 23.88 -62.19 61.72
N ASP A 590 24.00 -63.52 61.52
CA ASP A 590 23.34 -64.32 60.47
C ASP A 590 21.81 -64.09 60.34
N GLY A 591 21.13 -63.62 61.39
CA GLY A 591 19.71 -63.29 61.37
C GLY A 591 19.33 -61.95 60.71
N TYR A 592 20.27 -61.02 60.54
CA TYR A 592 20.01 -59.62 60.12
C TYR A 592 20.69 -59.20 58.81
N VAL A 593 21.61 -60.03 58.28
CA VAL A 593 22.29 -59.81 56.98
C VAL A 593 21.28 -59.56 55.85
N LYS A 594 20.23 -60.38 55.77
CA LYS A 594 19.18 -60.23 54.76
C LYS A 594 18.47 -58.87 54.85
N LEU A 595 18.22 -58.37 56.06
CA LEU A 595 17.54 -57.11 56.28
C LEU A 595 18.41 -55.92 55.87
N ARG A 596 19.72 -55.99 56.14
CA ARG A 596 20.71 -55.03 55.64
C ARG A 596 20.75 -55.01 54.11
N ASP A 597 20.83 -56.17 53.49
CA ASP A 597 20.92 -56.32 52.04
C ASP A 597 19.63 -55.83 51.36
N ASP A 598 18.45 -56.20 51.89
CA ASP A 598 17.15 -55.73 51.41
C ASP A 598 17.02 -54.18 51.54
N PHE A 599 17.49 -53.59 52.64
CA PHE A 599 17.52 -52.13 52.84
C PHE A 599 18.44 -51.44 51.81
N ASN A 600 19.67 -51.92 51.66
CA ASN A 600 20.64 -51.35 50.71
C ASN A 600 20.15 -51.50 49.26
N GLN A 601 19.56 -52.64 48.89
CA GLN A 601 18.98 -52.90 47.57
C GLN A 601 17.77 -52.01 47.28
N THR A 602 16.95 -51.72 48.29
CA THR A 602 15.82 -50.79 48.18
C THR A 602 16.29 -49.36 47.94
N LEU A 603 17.31 -48.90 48.67
CA LEU A 603 17.91 -47.59 48.46
C LEU A 603 18.59 -47.47 47.11
N GLU A 604 19.24 -48.52 46.61
CA GLU A 604 19.82 -48.53 45.27
C GLU A 604 18.72 -48.39 44.20
N SER A 605 17.66 -49.19 44.29
CA SER A 605 16.52 -49.10 43.35
C SER A 605 15.85 -47.72 43.38
N LEU A 606 15.70 -47.13 44.57
CA LEU A 606 15.12 -45.80 44.73
C LEU A 606 16.05 -44.70 44.17
N LYS A 607 17.36 -44.80 44.40
CA LYS A 607 18.38 -43.92 43.79
C LYS A 607 18.32 -43.98 42.27
N THR A 608 18.31 -45.17 41.67
CA THR A 608 18.19 -45.34 40.21
C THR A 608 16.90 -44.72 39.67
N THR A 609 15.77 -44.98 40.32
CA THR A 609 14.47 -44.43 39.90
C THR A 609 14.46 -42.90 39.95
N VAL A 610 14.98 -42.30 41.03
CA VAL A 610 15.08 -40.83 41.14
C VAL A 610 16.01 -40.26 40.09
N HIS A 611 17.13 -40.93 39.79
CA HIS A 611 18.06 -40.51 38.74
C HIS A 611 17.40 -40.55 37.34
N GLU A 612 16.61 -41.57 37.02
CA GLU A 612 15.85 -41.66 35.77
C GLU A 612 14.78 -40.55 35.66
N VAL A 613 14.12 -40.22 36.77
CA VAL A 613 13.14 -39.11 36.81
C VAL A 613 13.81 -37.75 36.59
N VAL A 614 15.01 -37.54 37.16
CA VAL A 614 15.81 -36.31 36.92
C VAL A 614 16.16 -36.20 35.42
N GLY A 615 16.71 -37.26 34.82
CA GLY A 615 17.07 -37.26 33.40
C GLY A 615 15.87 -37.09 32.47
N SER A 616 14.73 -37.70 32.80
CA SER A 616 13.48 -37.53 32.06
C SER A 616 12.94 -36.11 32.16
N SER A 617 13.00 -35.50 33.35
CA SER A 617 12.56 -34.11 33.57
C SER A 617 13.42 -33.11 32.80
N GLU A 618 14.74 -33.33 32.74
CA GLU A 618 15.65 -32.50 31.94
C GLU A 618 15.37 -32.64 30.44
N SER A 619 15.13 -33.87 29.96
CA SER A 619 14.77 -34.13 28.56
C SER A 619 13.45 -33.45 28.17
N ILE A 620 12.41 -33.53 29.03
CA ILE A 620 11.14 -32.83 28.81
C ILE A 620 11.34 -31.31 28.76
N ARG A 621 12.17 -30.76 29.66
CA ARG A 621 12.47 -29.32 29.70
C ARG A 621 13.13 -28.84 28.40
N ASN A 622 14.12 -29.60 27.92
CA ASN A 622 14.83 -29.28 26.68
C ASN A 622 13.87 -29.36 25.47
N GLY A 623 13.08 -30.43 25.37
CA GLY A 623 12.07 -30.58 24.32
C GLY A 623 11.00 -29.48 24.36
N ALA A 624 10.53 -29.08 25.54
CA ALA A 624 9.59 -27.97 25.68
C ALA A 624 10.20 -26.63 25.23
N THR A 625 11.50 -26.41 25.45
CA THR A 625 12.21 -25.21 24.98
C THR A 625 12.34 -25.21 23.45
N GLU A 626 12.64 -26.37 22.85
CA GLU A 626 12.73 -26.53 21.39
C GLU A 626 11.38 -26.36 20.69
N ILE A 627 10.30 -26.91 21.27
CA ILE A 627 8.93 -26.70 20.77
C ILE A 627 8.55 -25.22 20.89
N SER A 628 8.90 -24.55 21.99
CA SER A 628 8.66 -23.10 22.17
C SER A 628 9.36 -22.28 21.10
N GLN A 629 10.64 -22.57 20.80
CA GLN A 629 11.39 -21.87 19.75
C GLN A 629 10.81 -22.15 18.35
N SER A 630 10.43 -23.39 18.07
CA SER A 630 9.81 -23.76 16.79
C SER A 630 8.43 -23.12 16.61
N SER A 631 7.68 -22.96 17.71
CA SER A 631 6.39 -22.29 17.71
C SER A 631 6.55 -20.78 17.46
N ASP A 632 7.58 -20.15 18.04
CA ASP A 632 7.93 -18.74 17.77
C ASP A 632 8.29 -18.52 16.29
N ASP A 633 9.09 -19.41 15.70
CA ASP A 633 9.41 -19.35 14.26
C ASP A 633 8.16 -19.54 13.39
N LEU A 634 7.32 -20.50 13.74
CA LEU A 634 6.05 -20.73 13.04
C LEU A 634 5.10 -19.53 13.19
N SER A 635 5.09 -18.83 14.33
CA SER A 635 4.34 -17.58 14.53
C SER A 635 4.77 -16.53 13.52
N ARG A 636 6.07 -16.23 13.45
CA ARG A 636 6.63 -15.22 12.54
C ARG A 636 6.34 -15.55 11.08
N ARG A 637 6.43 -16.83 10.70
CA ARG A 637 6.10 -17.29 9.34
C ARG A 637 4.60 -17.15 9.06
N THR A 638 3.75 -17.44 10.03
CA THR A 638 2.29 -17.31 9.90
C THR A 638 1.88 -15.84 9.78
N GLU A 639 2.50 -14.95 10.55
CA GLU A 639 2.32 -13.48 10.45
C GLU A 639 2.77 -12.95 9.09
N SER A 640 3.94 -13.35 8.61
CA SER A 640 4.44 -12.96 7.28
C SER A 640 3.54 -13.49 6.15
N GLN A 641 3.03 -14.71 6.30
CA GLN A 641 2.09 -15.30 5.34
C GLN A 641 0.74 -14.57 5.35
N ALA A 642 0.24 -14.15 6.52
CA ALA A 642 -0.97 -13.35 6.63
C ALA A 642 -0.81 -11.99 5.92
N ALA A 643 0.30 -11.28 6.14
CA ALA A 643 0.59 -10.02 5.45
C ALA A 643 0.66 -10.20 3.92
N THR A 644 1.30 -11.29 3.46
CA THR A 644 1.38 -11.61 2.03
C THR A 644 -0.01 -11.93 1.44
N LEU A 645 -0.86 -12.64 2.19
CA LEU A 645 -2.23 -12.94 1.78
C LEU A 645 -3.09 -11.68 1.69
N GLU A 646 -2.94 -10.74 2.62
CA GLU A 646 -3.65 -9.45 2.61
C GLU A 646 -3.27 -8.61 1.37
N GLN A 647 -1.97 -8.49 1.08
CA GLN A 647 -1.49 -7.83 -0.14
C GLN A 647 -2.00 -8.53 -1.41
N THR A 648 -2.01 -9.86 -1.42
CA THR A 648 -2.51 -10.65 -2.56
C THR A 648 -4.01 -10.45 -2.75
N ALA A 649 -4.79 -10.39 -1.66
CA ALA A 649 -6.23 -10.14 -1.71
C ALA A 649 -6.53 -8.74 -2.26
N ALA A 650 -5.81 -7.71 -1.79
CA ALA A 650 -5.96 -6.34 -2.28
C ALA A 650 -5.63 -6.23 -3.78
N ALA A 651 -4.52 -6.84 -4.22
CA ALA A 651 -4.14 -6.88 -5.63
C ALA A 651 -5.18 -7.61 -6.50
N LEU A 652 -5.78 -8.70 -5.99
CA LEU A 652 -6.83 -9.43 -6.69
C LEU A 652 -8.13 -8.62 -6.78
N GLU A 653 -8.47 -7.82 -5.78
CA GLU A 653 -9.66 -6.96 -5.80
C GLU A 653 -9.50 -5.80 -6.81
N GLU A 654 -8.31 -5.20 -6.87
CA GLU A 654 -7.95 -4.20 -7.89
C GLU A 654 -7.97 -4.81 -9.29
N MET A 655 -7.40 -6.00 -9.47
CA MET A 655 -7.39 -6.70 -10.75
C MET A 655 -8.80 -7.10 -11.18
N THR A 656 -9.64 -7.55 -10.25
CA THR A 656 -11.05 -7.87 -10.52
C THR A 656 -11.82 -6.64 -10.98
N THR A 657 -11.59 -5.49 -10.35
CA THR A 657 -12.19 -4.22 -10.76
C THR A 657 -11.75 -3.83 -12.17
N SER A 658 -10.45 -3.93 -12.44
CA SER A 658 -9.86 -3.60 -13.74
C SER A 658 -10.35 -4.52 -14.87
N VAL A 659 -10.44 -5.83 -14.64
CA VAL A 659 -10.98 -6.80 -15.62
C VAL A 659 -12.46 -6.56 -15.88
N LYS A 660 -13.23 -6.19 -14.85
CA LYS A 660 -14.65 -5.82 -15.02
C LYS A 660 -14.81 -4.55 -15.87
N SER A 661 -14.03 -3.51 -15.59
CA SER A 661 -14.02 -2.28 -16.40
C SER A 661 -13.57 -2.54 -17.84
N ALA A 662 -12.58 -3.43 -18.05
CA ALA A 662 -12.16 -3.84 -19.39
C ALA A 662 -13.27 -4.58 -20.14
N ALA A 663 -14.03 -5.46 -19.47
CA ALA A 663 -15.17 -6.16 -20.07
C ALA A 663 -16.31 -5.20 -20.47
N GLU A 664 -16.63 -4.24 -19.60
CA GLU A 664 -17.62 -3.19 -19.87
C GLU A 664 -17.17 -2.28 -21.01
N GLY A 665 -15.89 -1.87 -21.01
CA GLY A 665 -15.27 -1.09 -22.08
C GLY A 665 -15.30 -1.83 -23.42
N ALA A 666 -14.94 -3.12 -23.45
CA ALA A 666 -14.99 -3.93 -24.67
C ALA A 666 -16.41 -4.01 -25.24
N ARG A 667 -17.45 -4.21 -24.40
CA ARG A 667 -18.85 -4.19 -24.85
C ARG A 667 -19.29 -2.83 -25.39
N SER A 668 -18.83 -1.73 -24.78
CA SER A 668 -19.13 -0.39 -25.28
C SER A 668 -18.48 -0.14 -26.64
N VAL A 669 -17.21 -0.54 -26.81
CA VAL A 669 -16.49 -0.45 -28.09
C VAL A 669 -17.17 -1.34 -29.15
N GLU A 670 -17.63 -2.54 -28.79
CA GLU A 670 -18.36 -3.43 -29.71
C GLU A 670 -19.61 -2.75 -30.30
N SER A 671 -20.37 -2.02 -29.46
CA SER A 671 -21.53 -1.25 -29.91
C SER A 671 -21.15 -0.16 -30.91
N ILE A 672 -20.14 0.64 -30.60
CA ILE A 672 -19.67 1.76 -31.45
C ILE A 672 -19.15 1.21 -32.79
N VAL A 673 -18.40 0.12 -32.76
CA VAL A 673 -17.85 -0.50 -33.97
C VAL A 673 -18.97 -1.08 -34.85
N ASN A 674 -20.02 -1.64 -34.25
CA ASN A 674 -21.19 -2.12 -35.00
C ASN A 674 -21.99 -0.97 -35.64
N GLU A 675 -22.15 0.15 -34.94
CA GLU A 675 -22.75 1.38 -35.50
C GLU A 675 -21.90 1.92 -36.67
N ALA A 676 -20.60 2.07 -36.47
CA ALA A 676 -19.67 2.51 -37.52
C ALA A 676 -19.66 1.57 -38.74
N LYS A 677 -19.80 0.26 -38.51
CA LYS A 677 -19.94 -0.72 -39.60
C LYS A 677 -21.22 -0.45 -40.40
N GLN A 678 -22.34 -0.24 -39.71
CA GLN A 678 -23.62 0.02 -40.35
C GLN A 678 -23.60 1.32 -41.16
N GLU A 679 -23.02 2.40 -40.62
CA GLU A 679 -22.85 3.67 -41.33
C GLU A 679 -21.94 3.55 -42.55
N ALA A 680 -20.87 2.75 -42.46
CA ALA A 680 -19.97 2.49 -43.58
C ALA A 680 -20.66 1.66 -44.68
N GLU A 681 -21.48 0.67 -44.32
CA GLU A 681 -22.31 -0.10 -45.27
C GLU A 681 -23.35 0.78 -45.98
N GLU A 682 -23.97 1.72 -45.26
CA GLU A 682 -24.90 2.70 -45.84
C GLU A 682 -24.19 3.69 -46.77
N SER A 683 -23.05 4.22 -46.35
CA SER A 683 -22.20 5.09 -47.17
C SER A 683 -21.73 4.38 -48.45
N GLY A 684 -21.43 3.08 -48.36
CA GLY A 684 -21.10 2.25 -49.52
C GLY A 684 -22.23 2.22 -50.55
N LYS A 685 -23.49 2.09 -50.12
CA LYS A 685 -24.66 2.14 -51.01
C LYS A 685 -24.80 3.51 -51.69
N VAL A 686 -24.66 4.60 -50.92
CA VAL A 686 -24.74 5.97 -51.46
C VAL A 686 -23.67 6.21 -52.54
N VAL A 687 -22.44 5.74 -52.31
CA VAL A 687 -21.37 5.85 -53.31
C VAL A 687 -21.66 4.99 -54.53
N GLN A 688 -22.22 3.79 -54.36
CA GLN A 688 -22.62 2.94 -55.49
C GLN A 688 -23.73 3.57 -56.34
N ASP A 689 -24.70 4.23 -55.70
CA ASP A 689 -25.74 5.01 -56.38
C ASP A 689 -25.13 6.22 -57.12
N ALA A 690 -24.17 6.91 -56.51
CA ALA A 690 -23.47 8.03 -57.13
C ALA A 690 -22.65 7.61 -58.36
N VAL A 691 -21.96 6.46 -58.31
CA VAL A 691 -21.27 5.88 -59.49
C VAL A 691 -22.28 5.58 -60.60
N SER A 692 -23.43 4.99 -60.26
CA SER A 692 -24.48 4.67 -61.23
C SER A 692 -25.01 5.94 -61.90
N ALA A 693 -25.33 6.97 -61.13
CA ALA A 693 -25.80 8.26 -61.63
C ALA A 693 -24.76 8.94 -62.55
N MET A 694 -23.48 8.94 -62.17
CA MET A 694 -22.42 9.50 -63.00
C MET A 694 -22.22 8.73 -64.32
N THR A 695 -22.41 7.41 -64.29
CA THR A 695 -22.37 6.57 -65.51
C THR A 695 -23.55 6.88 -66.45
N GLU A 696 -24.74 7.14 -65.89
CA GLU A 696 -25.90 7.59 -66.68
C GLU A 696 -25.70 8.98 -67.30
N ILE A 697 -25.04 9.90 -66.56
CA ILE A 697 -24.66 11.23 -67.07
C ILE A 697 -23.65 11.09 -68.20
N GLU A 698 -22.64 10.22 -68.07
CA GLU A 698 -21.66 9.94 -69.12
C GLU A 698 -22.35 9.44 -70.40
N GLY A 699 -23.29 8.50 -70.26
CA GLY A 699 -24.11 7.99 -71.36
C GLY A 699 -24.94 9.09 -72.02
N SER A 700 -25.53 9.98 -71.22
CA SER A 700 -26.34 11.12 -71.69
C SER A 700 -25.49 12.13 -72.46
N ALA A 701 -24.30 12.46 -71.97
CA ALA A 701 -23.36 13.37 -72.65
C ALA A 701 -22.94 12.82 -74.03
N ARG A 702 -22.67 11.51 -74.10
CA ARG A 702 -22.34 10.83 -75.37
C ARG A 702 -23.48 10.89 -76.37
N TYR A 703 -24.72 10.69 -75.91
CA TYR A 703 -25.91 10.80 -76.74
C TYR A 703 -26.15 12.23 -77.24
N ILE A 704 -25.93 13.24 -76.37
CA ILE A 704 -26.00 14.65 -76.77
C ILE A 704 -24.96 14.96 -77.85
N SER A 705 -23.70 14.53 -77.68
CA SER A 705 -22.64 14.73 -78.69
C SER A 705 -23.02 14.15 -80.06
N GLN A 706 -23.69 12.98 -80.08
CA GLN A 706 -24.24 12.40 -81.31
C GLN A 706 -25.34 13.27 -81.95
N ILE A 707 -26.26 13.82 -81.16
CA ILE A 707 -27.31 14.73 -81.65
C ILE A 707 -26.69 15.99 -82.25
N ILE A 708 -25.69 16.57 -81.59
CA ILE A 708 -25.00 17.76 -82.09
C ILE A 708 -24.30 17.47 -83.43
N GLY A 709 -23.70 16.29 -83.59
CA GLY A 709 -23.17 15.84 -84.89
C GLY A 709 -24.23 15.80 -85.99
N VAL A 710 -25.44 15.29 -85.70
CA VAL A 710 -26.56 15.30 -86.65
C VAL A 710 -27.02 16.72 -86.97
N ILE A 711 -27.02 17.64 -86.00
CA ILE A 711 -27.38 19.05 -86.23
C ILE A 711 -26.37 19.73 -87.15
N ASP A 712 -25.07 19.47 -86.98
CA ASP A 712 -24.03 19.98 -87.86
C ASP A 712 -24.17 19.42 -89.29
N ASP A 713 -24.45 18.13 -89.43
CA ASP A 713 -24.75 17.49 -90.72
C ASP A 713 -25.96 18.14 -91.42
N ILE A 714 -27.06 18.38 -90.69
CA ILE A 714 -28.26 19.06 -91.21
C ILE A 714 -27.92 20.49 -91.65
N SER A 715 -27.10 21.18 -90.85
CA SER A 715 -26.64 22.53 -91.15
C SER A 715 -25.82 22.57 -92.44
N PHE A 716 -24.87 21.65 -92.60
CA PHE A 716 -24.07 21.51 -93.82
C PHE A 716 -24.92 21.21 -95.06
N GLN A 717 -25.89 20.29 -94.94
CA GLN A 717 -26.84 20.00 -96.02
C GLN A 717 -27.69 21.21 -96.38
N THR A 718 -28.15 21.98 -95.38
CA THR A 718 -28.93 23.20 -95.58
C THR A 718 -28.11 24.28 -96.28
N ASN A 719 -26.84 24.44 -95.90
CA ASN A 719 -25.88 25.33 -96.54
C ASN A 719 -25.68 24.99 -98.04
N LEU A 720 -25.52 23.70 -98.36
CA LEU A 720 -25.41 23.23 -99.76
C LEU A 720 -26.72 23.42 -100.56
N LEU A 721 -27.88 23.15 -99.96
CA LEU A 721 -29.18 23.39 -100.58
C LEU A 721 -29.41 24.87 -100.87
N ALA A 722 -29.06 25.74 -99.91
CA ALA A 722 -29.14 27.19 -100.06
C ALA A 722 -28.20 27.71 -101.15
N LEU A 723 -26.99 27.15 -101.25
CA LEU A 723 -26.06 27.45 -102.34
C LEU A 723 -26.65 27.06 -103.71
N ASN A 724 -27.19 25.84 -103.84
CA ASN A 724 -27.84 25.38 -105.06
C ASN A 724 -29.04 26.27 -105.45
N ALA A 725 -29.87 26.65 -104.48
CA ALA A 725 -30.98 27.57 -104.68
C ALA A 725 -30.52 28.97 -105.09
N GLY A 726 -29.43 29.48 -104.51
CA GLY A 726 -28.83 30.76 -104.88
C GLY A 726 -28.29 30.76 -106.31
N VAL A 727 -27.67 29.66 -106.74
CA VAL A 727 -27.20 29.49 -108.13
C VAL A 727 -28.37 29.47 -109.12
N GLU A 728 -29.44 28.73 -108.82
CA GLU A 728 -30.61 28.67 -109.71
C GLU A 728 -31.39 30.00 -109.73
N ALA A 729 -31.43 30.72 -108.60
CA ALA A 729 -31.98 32.08 -108.53
C ALA A 729 -31.17 33.08 -109.37
N ALA A 730 -29.84 32.99 -109.38
CA ALA A 730 -28.98 33.79 -110.25
C ALA A 730 -29.19 33.45 -111.73
N ARG A 731 -29.47 32.17 -112.04
CA ARG A 731 -29.77 31.68 -113.39
C ARG A 731 -31.11 32.20 -113.92
N ALA A 732 -32.09 32.42 -113.05
CA ALA A 732 -33.40 32.98 -113.39
C ALA A 732 -33.41 34.51 -113.60
N GLY A 733 -32.27 35.19 -113.42
CA GLY A 733 -32.13 36.64 -113.68
C GLY A 733 -33.03 37.51 -112.80
N ASP A 734 -33.71 38.48 -113.40
CA ASP A 734 -34.52 39.47 -112.66
C ASP A 734 -35.73 38.87 -111.92
N ALA A 735 -36.27 37.75 -112.42
CA ALA A 735 -37.35 37.03 -111.76
C ALA A 735 -36.89 36.29 -110.48
N GLY A 736 -35.58 36.03 -110.35
CA GLY A 736 -34.98 35.26 -109.25
C GLY A 736 -34.43 36.09 -108.09
N ARG A 737 -34.43 37.44 -108.16
CA ARG A 737 -33.78 38.29 -107.14
C ARG A 737 -34.30 38.07 -105.72
N GLY A 738 -35.62 37.89 -105.55
CA GLY A 738 -36.21 37.60 -104.24
C GLY A 738 -35.76 36.26 -103.67
N PHE A 739 -35.67 35.22 -104.52
CA PHE A 739 -35.17 33.90 -104.12
C PHE A 739 -33.67 33.90 -103.81
N ALA A 740 -32.88 34.72 -104.51
CA ALA A 740 -31.44 34.84 -104.24
C ALA A 740 -31.16 35.45 -102.85
N VAL A 741 -31.96 36.44 -102.42
CA VAL A 741 -31.84 37.02 -101.07
C VAL A 741 -32.21 35.99 -100.00
N VAL A 742 -33.33 35.27 -100.16
CA VAL A 742 -33.73 34.21 -99.22
C VAL A 742 -32.69 33.10 -99.17
N ALA A 743 -32.15 32.66 -100.31
CA ALA A 743 -31.09 31.66 -100.36
C ALA A 743 -29.81 32.11 -99.64
N SER A 744 -29.42 33.38 -99.78
CA SER A 744 -28.28 33.94 -99.03
C SER A 744 -28.54 33.96 -97.52
N GLU A 745 -29.74 34.34 -97.09
CA GLU A 745 -30.11 34.41 -95.67
C GLU A 745 -30.14 33.01 -95.04
N VAL A 746 -30.73 32.02 -95.73
CA VAL A 746 -30.74 30.61 -95.29
C VAL A 746 -29.32 30.06 -95.22
N ARG A 747 -28.43 30.46 -96.14
CA ARG A 747 -27.01 30.06 -96.12
C ARG A 747 -26.28 30.60 -94.89
N ILE A 748 -26.47 31.89 -94.57
CA ILE A 748 -25.88 32.52 -93.39
C ILE A 748 -26.44 31.88 -92.11
N LEU A 749 -27.75 31.59 -92.07
CA LEU A 749 -28.37 30.92 -90.94
C LEU A 749 -27.82 29.51 -90.72
N ALA A 750 -27.64 28.74 -91.81
CA ALA A 750 -27.00 27.43 -91.74
C ALA A 750 -25.56 27.56 -91.21
N GLN A 751 -24.74 28.46 -91.76
CA GLN A 751 -23.37 28.65 -91.26
C GLN A 751 -23.34 28.98 -89.76
N ARG A 752 -24.22 29.88 -89.29
CA ARG A 752 -24.37 30.18 -87.86
C ARG A 752 -24.81 28.98 -87.02
N SER A 753 -25.66 28.10 -87.56
CA SER A 753 -26.05 26.85 -86.88
C SER A 753 -24.91 25.84 -86.80
N SER A 754 -24.02 25.77 -87.81
CA SER A 754 -22.83 24.90 -87.79
C SER A 754 -21.79 25.41 -86.78
N ASP A 755 -21.56 26.72 -86.74
CA ASP A 755 -20.66 27.35 -85.76
C ASP A 755 -21.16 27.10 -84.33
N ALA A 756 -22.46 27.32 -84.06
CA ALA A 756 -23.06 27.05 -82.75
C ALA A 756 -23.05 25.55 -82.39
N ALA A 757 -23.29 24.65 -83.35
CA ALA A 757 -23.18 23.21 -83.12
C ALA A 757 -21.75 22.81 -82.74
N THR A 758 -20.74 23.40 -83.39
CA THR A 758 -19.32 23.14 -83.10
C THR A 758 -18.94 23.62 -81.69
N GLU A 759 -19.41 24.80 -81.28
CA GLU A 759 -19.19 25.34 -79.93
C GLU A 759 -19.85 24.46 -78.85
N ILE A 760 -21.10 24.05 -79.03
CA ILE A 760 -21.80 23.14 -78.11
C ILE A 760 -21.09 21.79 -78.05
N LYS A 761 -20.60 21.28 -79.18
CA LYS A 761 -19.85 20.02 -79.22
C LYS A 761 -18.60 20.09 -78.36
N ALA A 762 -17.82 21.18 -78.46
CA ALA A 762 -16.64 21.39 -77.63
C ALA A 762 -16.98 21.40 -76.13
N LEU A 763 -18.04 22.12 -75.73
CA LEU A 763 -18.51 22.17 -74.34
C LEU A 763 -18.96 20.80 -73.81
N ILE A 764 -19.64 20.01 -74.64
CA ILE A 764 -20.09 18.65 -74.28
C ILE A 764 -18.90 17.69 -74.18
N ASP A 765 -17.93 17.79 -75.08
CA ASP A 765 -16.72 16.96 -75.04
C ASP A 765 -15.90 17.26 -73.77
N ASP A 766 -15.78 18.54 -73.37
CA ASP A 766 -15.11 18.90 -72.11
C ASP A 766 -15.91 18.47 -70.88
N SER A 767 -17.24 18.60 -70.91
CA SER A 767 -18.12 18.07 -69.85
C SER A 767 -17.99 16.54 -69.72
N SER A 768 -17.87 15.82 -70.84
CA SER A 768 -17.65 14.37 -70.84
C SER A 768 -16.34 13.98 -70.16
N LYS A 769 -15.24 14.71 -70.41
CA LYS A 769 -13.97 14.49 -69.72
C LYS A 769 -14.06 14.77 -68.22
N GLN A 770 -14.84 15.79 -67.81
CA GLN A 770 -15.08 16.08 -66.40
C GLN A 770 -15.86 14.96 -65.70
N VAL A 771 -16.92 14.45 -66.34
CA VAL A 771 -17.73 13.34 -65.83
C VAL A 771 -16.89 12.06 -65.73
N GLU A 772 -16.07 11.74 -66.74
CA GLU A 772 -15.16 10.58 -66.72
C GLU A 772 -14.20 10.64 -65.52
N ARG A 773 -13.59 11.81 -65.27
CA ARG A 773 -12.76 12.01 -64.07
C ARG A 773 -13.56 11.84 -62.78
N GLY A 774 -14.79 12.34 -62.74
CA GLY A 774 -15.72 12.18 -61.61
C GLY A 774 -16.02 10.71 -61.30
N VAL A 775 -16.36 9.91 -62.32
CA VAL A 775 -16.61 8.47 -62.20
C VAL A 775 -15.39 7.75 -61.59
N VAL A 776 -14.18 8.07 -62.07
CA VAL A 776 -12.94 7.47 -61.55
C VAL A 776 -12.72 7.81 -60.07
N LEU A 777 -12.92 9.07 -59.67
CA LEU A 777 -12.74 9.50 -58.28
C LEU A 777 -13.75 8.87 -57.33
N VAL A 778 -15.04 8.85 -57.71
CA VAL A 778 -16.10 8.25 -56.89
C VAL A 778 -15.92 6.72 -56.81
N SER A 779 -15.49 6.07 -57.89
CA SER A 779 -15.15 4.63 -57.88
C SER A 779 -14.00 4.31 -56.91
N LYS A 780 -12.94 5.13 -56.90
CA LYS A 780 -11.84 4.99 -55.93
C LYS A 780 -12.32 5.18 -54.48
N ALA A 781 -13.21 6.14 -54.24
CA ALA A 781 -13.83 6.33 -52.93
C ALA A 781 -14.64 5.10 -52.49
N GLY A 782 -15.37 4.46 -53.41
CA GLY A 782 -16.10 3.22 -53.15
C GLY A 782 -15.18 2.05 -52.76
N VAL A 783 -14.04 1.89 -53.43
CA VAL A 783 -13.03 0.87 -53.07
C VAL A 783 -12.43 1.13 -51.69
N ALA A 784 -12.14 2.40 -51.37
CA ALA A 784 -11.64 2.78 -50.05
C ALA A 784 -12.66 2.49 -48.93
N LEU A 785 -13.95 2.80 -49.15
CA LEU A 785 -15.02 2.48 -48.20
C LEU A 785 -15.20 0.97 -47.98
N ASN A 786 -15.15 0.15 -49.02
CA ASN A 786 -15.20 -1.31 -48.86
C ASN A 786 -14.03 -1.83 -48.00
N THR A 787 -12.84 -1.26 -48.19
CA THR A 787 -11.67 -1.60 -47.36
C THR A 787 -11.88 -1.20 -45.89
N ILE A 788 -12.56 -0.08 -45.63
CA ILE A 788 -12.93 0.35 -44.28
C ILE A 788 -13.94 -0.63 -43.66
N VAL A 789 -14.99 -1.02 -44.39
CA VAL A 789 -15.99 -2.00 -43.92
C VAL A 789 -15.33 -3.31 -43.49
N ASP A 790 -14.41 -3.85 -44.29
CA ASP A 790 -13.67 -5.08 -43.95
C ASP A 790 -12.81 -4.92 -42.68
N ARG A 791 -12.13 -3.78 -42.53
CA ARG A 791 -11.31 -3.48 -41.35
C ARG A 791 -12.15 -3.32 -40.10
N VAL A 792 -13.27 -2.60 -40.18
CA VAL A 792 -14.22 -2.42 -39.07
C VAL A 792 -14.82 -3.78 -38.68
N GLY A 793 -15.13 -4.64 -39.66
CA GLY A 793 -15.56 -6.02 -39.39
C GLY A 793 -14.52 -6.84 -38.62
N THR A 794 -13.23 -6.69 -38.95
CA THR A 794 -12.13 -7.35 -38.23
C THR A 794 -12.01 -6.82 -36.80
N ILE A 795 -12.14 -5.51 -36.60
CA ILE A 795 -12.12 -4.88 -35.28
C ILE A 795 -13.28 -5.38 -34.42
N SER A 796 -14.49 -5.46 -34.99
CA SER A 796 -15.69 -5.98 -34.30
C SER A 796 -15.44 -7.40 -33.77
N HIS A 797 -14.85 -8.27 -34.59
CA HIS A 797 -14.51 -9.63 -34.19
C HIS A 797 -13.51 -9.68 -33.03
N LEU A 798 -12.41 -8.92 -33.11
CA LEU A 798 -11.39 -8.86 -32.06
C LEU A 798 -11.94 -8.34 -30.73
N VAL A 799 -12.79 -7.31 -30.78
CA VAL A 799 -13.41 -6.74 -29.57
C VAL A 799 -14.36 -7.75 -28.92
N SER A 800 -15.09 -8.54 -29.72
CA SER A 800 -15.94 -9.62 -29.22
C SER A 800 -15.10 -10.72 -28.53
N GLU A 801 -13.96 -11.12 -29.11
CA GLU A 801 -13.03 -12.05 -28.46
C GLU A 801 -12.46 -11.50 -27.15
N MET A 802 -12.13 -10.21 -27.10
CA MET A 802 -11.68 -9.53 -25.88
C MET A 802 -12.77 -9.57 -24.80
N ALA A 803 -14.02 -9.26 -25.15
CA ALA A 803 -15.14 -9.30 -24.20
C ALA A 803 -15.34 -10.70 -23.61
N VAL A 804 -15.27 -11.76 -24.43
CA VAL A 804 -15.32 -13.15 -23.97
C VAL A 804 -14.12 -13.49 -23.08
N GLY A 805 -12.92 -13.06 -23.47
CA GLY A 805 -11.69 -13.24 -22.70
C GLY A 805 -11.76 -12.60 -21.32
N SER A 806 -12.28 -11.37 -21.22
CA SER A 806 -12.44 -10.65 -19.95
C SER A 806 -13.48 -11.30 -19.04
N VAL A 807 -14.57 -11.86 -19.58
CA VAL A 807 -15.53 -12.64 -18.79
C VAL A 807 -14.86 -13.89 -18.21
N ASN A 808 -14.09 -14.63 -19.01
CA ASN A 808 -13.36 -15.80 -18.53
C ASN A 808 -12.32 -15.45 -17.46
N GLN A 809 -11.59 -14.35 -17.62
CA GLN A 809 -10.66 -13.84 -16.61
C GLN A 809 -11.38 -13.47 -15.31
N SER A 810 -12.55 -12.81 -15.39
CA SER A 810 -13.34 -12.47 -14.21
C SER A 810 -13.79 -13.72 -13.45
N THR A 811 -14.20 -14.78 -14.16
CA THR A 811 -14.51 -16.07 -13.53
C THR A 811 -13.28 -16.71 -12.88
N GLY A 812 -12.13 -16.70 -13.56
CA GLY A 812 -10.89 -17.22 -12.99
C GLY A 812 -10.42 -16.47 -11.74
N LEU A 813 -10.55 -15.14 -11.72
CA LEU A 813 -10.24 -14.33 -10.54
C LEU A 813 -11.18 -14.62 -9.38
N ALA A 814 -12.47 -14.88 -9.64
CA ALA A 814 -13.42 -15.27 -8.60
C ALA A 814 -13.03 -16.62 -7.95
N GLU A 815 -12.55 -17.59 -8.74
CA GLU A 815 -12.03 -18.86 -8.21
C GLU A 815 -10.75 -18.68 -7.39
N ILE A 816 -9.83 -17.83 -7.85
CA ILE A 816 -8.61 -17.49 -7.10
C ILE A 816 -8.97 -16.82 -5.77
N ASN A 817 -9.95 -15.92 -5.75
CA ASN A 817 -10.39 -15.24 -4.54
C ASN A 817 -10.95 -16.22 -3.50
N ILE A 818 -11.67 -17.25 -3.93
CA ILE A 818 -12.11 -18.36 -3.06
C ILE A 818 -10.89 -19.09 -2.48
N GLY A 819 -9.88 -19.36 -3.31
CA GLY A 819 -8.63 -19.97 -2.88
C GLY A 819 -7.88 -19.14 -1.83
N VAL A 820 -7.81 -17.81 -2.00
CA VAL A 820 -7.20 -16.90 -1.01
C VAL A 820 -7.96 -16.89 0.31
N THR A 821 -9.29 -16.88 0.26
CA THR A 821 -10.14 -16.99 1.47
C THR A 821 -9.87 -18.30 2.23
N GLN A 822 -9.68 -19.41 1.50
CA GLN A 822 -9.33 -20.71 2.11
C GLN A 822 -7.94 -20.67 2.76
N LEU A 823 -6.97 -20.02 2.13
CA LEU A 823 -5.61 -19.86 2.67
C LEU A 823 -5.59 -18.96 3.92
N ASP A 824 -6.39 -17.91 3.95
CA ASP A 824 -6.58 -17.07 5.15
C ASP A 824 -7.12 -17.91 6.32
N GLN A 825 -8.16 -18.72 6.08
CA GLN A 825 -8.70 -19.60 7.12
C GLN A 825 -7.65 -20.57 7.68
N VAL A 826 -6.84 -21.20 6.82
CA VAL A 826 -5.75 -22.08 7.27
C VAL A 826 -4.67 -21.30 8.03
N THR A 827 -4.38 -20.07 7.62
CA THR A 827 -3.39 -19.20 8.28
C THR A 827 -3.84 -18.81 9.68
N GLN A 828 -5.12 -18.46 9.86
CA GLN A 828 -5.71 -18.22 11.18
C GLN A 828 -5.71 -19.48 12.05
N GLN A 829 -5.99 -20.64 11.46
CA GLN A 829 -5.92 -21.92 12.18
C GLN A 829 -4.49 -22.24 12.61
N ASN A 830 -3.48 -21.90 11.80
CA ASN A 830 -2.07 -22.02 12.16
C ASN A 830 -1.70 -21.09 13.31
N ALA A 831 -2.17 -19.84 13.30
CA ALA A 831 -1.94 -18.90 14.40
C ALA A 831 -2.52 -19.43 15.72
N ALA A 832 -3.75 -19.93 15.70
CA ALA A 832 -4.37 -20.56 16.87
C ALA A 832 -3.62 -21.82 17.35
N MET A 833 -3.13 -22.65 16.43
CA MET A 833 -2.32 -23.83 16.78
C MET A 833 -0.97 -23.43 17.39
N VAL A 834 -0.34 -22.36 16.90
CA VAL A 834 0.92 -21.83 17.45
C VAL A 834 0.72 -21.34 18.87
N GLU A 835 -0.33 -20.55 19.15
CA GLU A 835 -0.65 -20.12 20.51
C GLU A 835 -0.85 -21.31 21.47
N GLN A 836 -1.58 -22.34 21.01
CA GLN A 836 -1.79 -23.55 21.78
C GLN A 836 -0.49 -24.32 22.04
N ALA A 837 0.37 -24.45 21.03
CA ALA A 837 1.66 -25.14 21.15
C ALA A 837 2.63 -24.40 22.08
N THR A 838 2.68 -23.07 22.00
CA THR A 838 3.47 -22.21 22.90
C THR A 838 2.97 -22.32 24.34
N ALA A 839 1.66 -22.27 24.56
CA ALA A 839 1.07 -22.45 25.89
C ALA A 839 1.36 -23.84 26.47
N ALA A 840 1.20 -24.90 25.68
CA ALA A 840 1.52 -26.27 26.09
C ALA A 840 3.01 -26.43 26.43
N SER A 841 3.90 -25.80 25.68
CA SER A 841 5.34 -25.80 25.93
C SER A 841 5.70 -25.11 27.25
N HIS A 842 5.08 -23.97 27.57
CA HIS A 842 5.26 -23.31 28.86
C HIS A 842 4.78 -24.18 30.04
N ILE A 843 3.67 -24.90 29.88
CA ILE A 843 3.16 -25.83 30.90
C ILE A 843 4.15 -26.98 31.10
N LEU A 844 4.62 -27.61 30.02
CA LEU A 844 5.63 -28.69 30.08
C LEU A 844 6.92 -28.23 30.75
N ASN A 845 7.41 -27.03 30.43
CA ASN A 845 8.60 -26.44 31.05
C ASN A 845 8.40 -26.20 32.56
N SER A 846 7.23 -25.70 32.96
CA SER A 846 6.86 -25.49 34.36
C SER A 846 6.77 -26.81 35.13
N ASP A 847 6.12 -27.82 34.56
CA ASP A 847 5.96 -29.15 35.17
C ASP A 847 7.30 -29.88 35.28
N ALA A 848 8.15 -29.83 34.26
CA ALA A 848 9.52 -30.35 34.31
C ALA A 848 10.36 -29.64 35.39
N SER A 849 10.24 -28.32 35.50
CA SER A 849 10.90 -27.54 36.56
C SER A 849 10.38 -27.89 37.95
N LYS A 850 9.08 -28.16 38.09
CA LYS A 850 8.46 -28.59 39.34
C LYS A 850 8.93 -29.99 39.74
N LEU A 851 8.98 -30.94 38.79
CA LEU A 851 9.53 -32.27 39.01
C LEU A 851 10.98 -32.21 39.46
N SER A 852 11.82 -31.41 38.77
CA SER A 852 13.21 -31.17 39.14
C SER A 852 13.37 -30.64 40.57
N ARG A 853 12.53 -29.68 41.00
CA ARG A 853 12.52 -29.19 42.39
C ARG A 853 12.09 -30.24 43.41
N LEU A 854 11.10 -31.07 43.08
CA LEU A 854 10.61 -32.12 43.96
C LEU A 854 11.67 -33.21 44.18
N VAL A 855 12.40 -33.58 43.13
CA VAL A 855 13.47 -34.59 43.23
C VAL A 855 14.77 -34.03 43.80
N ALA A 856 15.01 -32.70 43.72
CA ALA A 856 16.18 -32.05 44.31
C ALA A 856 16.25 -32.15 45.84
N HIS A 857 15.17 -32.54 46.51
CA HIS A 857 15.18 -32.86 47.94
C HIS A 857 15.95 -34.15 48.25
N PHE A 858 16.06 -35.07 47.29
CA PHE A 858 16.76 -36.33 47.46
C PHE A 858 18.25 -36.21 47.14
N LYS A 859 19.11 -36.59 48.09
CA LYS A 859 20.54 -36.67 47.90
C LYS A 859 20.89 -38.02 47.22
N ILE A 860 21.36 -37.96 45.99
CA ILE A 860 21.59 -39.14 45.13
C ILE A 860 23.06 -39.46 44.87
N ASP A 861 24.01 -38.58 45.24
CA ASP A 861 25.45 -38.87 45.15
C ASP A 861 26.25 -38.26 46.32
N ASP A 862 27.34 -38.92 46.72
CA ASP A 862 28.26 -38.46 47.79
C ASP A 862 29.48 -37.68 47.22
N GLY A 863 29.58 -37.62 45.89
CA GLY A 863 30.55 -36.83 45.17
C GLY A 863 29.91 -35.62 44.50
N ASP A 864 30.20 -34.47 45.07
CA ASP A 864 30.23 -33.15 44.43
C ASP A 864 29.06 -32.19 44.65
N THR A 865 29.50 -30.97 44.90
CA THR A 865 28.76 -29.81 45.35
C THR A 865 28.38 -29.02 44.11
N ARG A 866 27.14 -28.51 44.05
CA ARG A 866 26.66 -27.44 43.15
C ARG A 866 26.45 -27.80 41.67
N VAL A 867 25.19 -28.07 41.32
CA VAL A 867 24.63 -27.84 39.96
C VAL A 867 24.36 -26.34 39.72
N ALA A 868 25.24 -25.46 40.20
CA ALA A 868 25.08 -24.00 40.12
C ALA A 868 26.12 -23.31 39.23
N ASN A 869 26.92 -24.04 38.44
CA ASN A 869 27.95 -23.38 37.62
C ASN A 869 28.30 -24.08 36.30
N ALA A 870 27.31 -24.55 35.54
CA ALA A 870 27.49 -24.93 34.13
C ALA A 870 27.07 -23.81 33.16
N PHE A 871 27.15 -22.54 33.59
CA PHE A 871 26.78 -21.35 32.80
C PHE A 871 27.95 -20.65 32.11
N ALA A 872 29.18 -21.18 32.14
CA ALA A 872 30.33 -20.48 31.59
C ALA A 872 31.43 -21.40 31.04
N ALA A 873 31.13 -22.21 30.02
CA ALA A 873 32.14 -22.74 29.08
C ALA A 873 31.48 -23.59 27.98
N ASN A 874 30.77 -22.95 27.03
CA ASN A 874 30.71 -23.50 25.67
C ASN A 874 30.45 -22.42 24.61
N THR A 875 31.34 -21.44 24.55
CA THR A 875 31.62 -20.73 23.31
C THR A 875 32.59 -21.58 22.49
N GLY A 876 32.04 -22.58 21.80
CA GLY A 876 32.81 -23.53 21.00
C GLY A 876 32.04 -23.91 19.74
N TYR A 877 32.29 -23.16 18.67
CA TYR A 877 31.86 -23.46 17.31
C TYR A 877 32.05 -24.94 16.95
N ALA A 878 31.00 -25.58 16.43
CA ALA A 878 31.10 -26.71 15.52
C ALA A 878 29.95 -26.63 14.50
N SER A 879 30.22 -26.01 13.35
CA SER A 879 29.39 -26.16 12.16
C SER A 879 29.59 -27.55 11.55
N PRO A 880 28.54 -28.11 10.94
CA PRO A 880 28.68 -28.73 9.64
C PRO A 880 27.73 -28.07 8.63
N ASP A 881 28.35 -27.33 7.72
CA ASP A 881 28.17 -27.34 6.27
C ASP A 881 26.82 -27.88 5.72
N HIS A 882 26.01 -27.00 5.12
CA HIS A 882 25.35 -27.25 3.83
C HIS A 882 24.75 -25.98 3.21
N ALA A 883 25.31 -25.63 2.04
CA ALA A 883 24.71 -25.03 0.84
C ALA A 883 24.03 -23.65 0.90
N SER A 884 24.72 -22.66 0.32
CA SER A 884 24.12 -21.44 -0.23
C SER A 884 23.17 -21.73 -1.39
N PRO A 885 22.14 -20.90 -1.57
CA PRO A 885 21.95 -20.26 -2.86
C PRO A 885 22.01 -18.73 -2.75
N VAL A 886 22.43 -18.15 -3.86
CA VAL A 886 22.70 -16.74 -4.12
C VAL A 886 21.42 -15.90 -3.99
N SER A 887 21.46 -14.83 -3.19
CA SER A 887 20.55 -13.67 -3.30
C SER A 887 21.06 -12.70 -4.38
N PRO A 888 20.21 -12.15 -5.25
CA PRO A 888 20.44 -10.83 -5.81
C PRO A 888 20.08 -9.79 -4.75
N ALA A 889 20.90 -8.74 -4.65
CA ALA A 889 20.64 -7.57 -3.82
C ALA A 889 19.43 -6.79 -4.35
N ILE A 890 18.50 -6.46 -3.45
CA ILE A 890 17.50 -5.40 -3.63
C ILE A 890 17.72 -4.41 -2.48
N ASP A 891 17.75 -3.13 -2.85
CA ASP A 891 17.97 -1.94 -2.00
C ASP A 891 16.99 -1.86 -0.81
N PRO A 892 17.37 -1.21 0.30
CA PRO A 892 16.55 -1.12 1.50
C PRO A 892 15.77 0.20 1.54
N GLU A 893 14.62 0.26 0.88
CA GLU A 893 13.56 1.22 1.22
C GLU A 893 12.21 0.56 0.97
N ASP A 894 11.54 0.13 2.04
CA ASP A 894 10.08 0.02 2.13
C ASP A 894 9.71 -0.41 3.56
N ASP A 895 9.55 0.61 4.40
CA ASP A 895 9.05 0.52 5.77
C ASP A 895 7.57 0.91 5.72
N TRP A 896 6.66 -0.06 5.85
CA TRP A 896 5.26 0.24 6.18
C TRP A 896 4.90 -0.40 7.51
N ALA A 897 4.83 0.48 8.49
CA ALA A 897 4.27 0.22 9.80
C ALA A 897 2.78 -0.11 9.70
N LEU A 898 2.41 -1.12 10.49
CA LEU A 898 1.08 -1.58 10.83
C LEU A 898 0.22 -0.45 11.39
N GLU A 899 -1.01 -0.30 10.89
CA GLU A 899 -2.09 0.32 11.67
C GLU A 899 -3.34 -0.57 11.63
N GLU A 900 -3.79 -0.91 12.85
CA GLU A 900 -4.95 -1.70 13.19
C GLU A 900 -6.25 -1.07 12.65
N SER A 901 -7.13 -1.89 12.09
CA SER A 901 -8.55 -1.53 11.91
C SER A 901 -9.44 -2.30 12.89
N PRO A 902 -10.52 -1.69 13.40
CA PRO A 902 -11.24 -2.18 14.57
C PRO A 902 -12.23 -3.29 14.24
N SER A 903 -12.12 -4.39 14.97
CA SER A 903 -13.11 -5.46 15.01
C SER A 903 -14.42 -5.00 15.67
N GLN A 904 -15.54 -5.06 14.94
CA GLN A 904 -16.84 -5.38 15.52
C GLN A 904 -17.43 -6.62 14.83
N PRO A 905 -17.87 -7.65 15.57
CA PRO A 905 -18.47 -8.84 14.97
C PRO A 905 -19.93 -8.58 14.58
N ARG A 906 -20.25 -8.64 13.28
CA ARG A 906 -21.62 -8.87 12.81
C ARG A 906 -21.99 -10.33 13.08
N LYS A 907 -23.00 -10.55 13.91
CA LYS A 907 -23.73 -11.83 13.99
C LYS A 907 -24.33 -12.16 12.63
N VAL A 908 -23.83 -13.20 11.97
CA VAL A 908 -24.49 -13.83 10.83
C VAL A 908 -25.16 -15.11 11.30
N ALA A 909 -26.44 -15.24 10.95
CA ALA A 909 -27.31 -16.33 11.35
C ALA A 909 -26.88 -17.68 10.74
N ASN A 910 -27.11 -18.74 11.51
CA ASN A 910 -27.00 -20.14 11.11
C ASN A 910 -27.75 -20.43 9.79
N ALA A 911 -27.00 -20.79 8.74
CA ALA A 911 -27.52 -21.48 7.57
C ALA A 911 -26.40 -22.30 6.90
N ALA A 912 -25.94 -23.37 7.56
CA ALA A 912 -25.10 -24.38 6.95
C ALA A 912 -25.27 -25.74 7.65
N GLY A 913 -26.51 -26.26 7.63
CA GLY A 913 -26.73 -27.70 7.71
C GLY A 913 -26.94 -28.19 6.27
N ASN A 914 -26.17 -29.20 5.86
CA ASN A 914 -26.19 -29.91 4.58
C ASN A 914 -25.16 -29.43 3.54
N MET A 915 -23.91 -29.89 3.68
CA MET A 915 -23.04 -30.04 2.50
C MET A 915 -21.86 -31.04 2.70
N TRP A 916 -22.05 -32.10 3.49
CA TRP A 916 -21.08 -33.18 3.65
C TRP A 916 -21.72 -34.56 3.43
N GLU A 917 -22.31 -34.77 2.26
CA GLU A 917 -22.82 -36.11 1.89
C GLU A 917 -22.44 -36.58 0.48
N ASN A 918 -21.48 -35.94 -0.19
CA ASN A 918 -20.83 -36.52 -1.37
C ASN A 918 -19.42 -35.94 -1.52
N PHE A 919 -18.43 -36.54 -0.86
CA PHE A 919 -17.09 -36.81 -1.40
C PHE A 919 -16.27 -37.66 -0.42
#